data_AF-A0A9W2VJ50-F1
#
_entry.id   AF-A0A9W2VJ50-F1
#
_cell.length_a   1.000
_cell.length_b   1.000
_cell.length_c   1.000
_cell.angle_alpha   90.00
_cell.angle_beta   90.00
_cell.angle_gamma   90.00
#
_symmetry.space_group_name_H-M   'P 1'
#
loop_
_entity.id
_entity.type
_entity.pdbx_description
1 polymer ?
#
loop_
_entity_poly.entity_id
_entity_poly.type
_entity_poly.pdbx_seq_one_letter_code
_entity_poly.pdbx_strand_id
1 'polypeptide(L)'
;MLRGAAWALLLAAALGLGVRGVRGAVALADFYPFGTERGDAVTPKQDDGGSGLQPLSVPFPFFGAEHSGLYVNNNGVVSFLKEVSQFTPAAFPIAKDRCVVAAFWADVDNRRAGDVYYREATDPATLRRATEDVRRYFPELQDFSATWVFIATWHRVTFFGGSSSSPVNTFQTVLITDGKFSFTIFNYESITWTTGTHASSGGDTTGLGGIAAQAGFNAGDGRRYFSIPGSRTADMVEVETTTNVGVPGRWAFRIDDAQVRVGGCGHTTSVCLALRPCLNGGKCIDDCITGNPSYSCSCLSGFTGRRCHLDVNECASHPCQNGGTCTHGINSFSCRCPAGFGGPTCETALSPCDTRECENGGRCQAESGSAVCLCQAGYTGTACETDVDECASGPCLNGGSCVDLVGNFTCLCSEPFAGPRCETGSHPVPDPCLSAPCQNGGTCVDAEEGYVCECPQGFTGLDCRERTPEHCGCRNGGRCLEANTTLCQCPPGFFGLLCEFEVTATPCNMNTQCPDGGYCMEYGGSYLCVCHTDHNVSHSLPSPCDSDPCFNGGSCDAHEDSYTCECPRGFHGRHCEKARPRLCSSGPCRNGGTCKEAGSEYHCSCPYRFTGRHCEIGKPDSCASGPCHNGGTCFHYIGKYKCDCPPGFSGRHCEIAPSPCFRSPCSNGGTCEDLGTDFSCRCRAGYMGRRCQAEVDCGPPAEVKHATLRFNGTRLGSVALYKCDHGYSLSSPNHVRVCQPQGVWSEPPQCHETDECQMQPCRNGGSCRDLPGAFVCQCPAGFTGVHCETEVDACDSSPCQHGGRCENGGGAYLCVCPEGFFGYHCETVSDPCFSSPCGGRGYCLASNGSHSCTCKVGYTGKDCAKELFPPTALKVERVEESGVSISWRPPEGQAARQMLDGYAVTYASSDGAYRRTDFVDRSRSSHQLRALAAGRAYNISVFSVKRNANNKNDISRPVLLLTRTRPRPVEGLEVTNVTASTISVRWALHRIRHATVSGVRVSIRHPEAQEDQSTDMDKSVDKFTFGALLPGRRYTIHVTALSGLGGQEPPTESLASAPLHVWTRPLPPANLTAARVTATSAHVVWDTPTPSTLLEAYVINVTTSQSTKSRYVPNGRLTSYTVRDLLPGRRYQLSVTAVQSAEGDQLHSEPAHLYIITCSRSLWTAEGE
;
A
#
# COMPACT_ATOMS: atom_id res chain seq x y z
N MET A 1 -22.11 87.41 -22.21
CA MET A 1 -20.71 87.28 -21.73
C MET A 1 -20.74 86.86 -20.26
N LEU A 2 -19.86 85.90 -19.90
CA LEU A 2 -19.52 85.36 -18.56
C LEU A 2 -20.65 84.81 -17.67
N ARG A 3 -20.92 83.50 -17.78
CA ARG A 3 -21.47 82.61 -16.72
C ARG A 3 -21.28 81.14 -17.14
N GLY A 4 -20.33 80.43 -16.52
CA GLY A 4 -20.04 79.02 -16.83
C GLY A 4 -18.82 78.47 -16.10
N ALA A 5 -18.86 78.40 -14.76
CA ALA A 5 -17.87 77.69 -13.94
C ALA A 5 -18.43 77.43 -12.53
N ALA A 6 -19.25 76.38 -12.36
CA ALA A 6 -19.68 75.90 -11.02
C ALA A 6 -20.23 74.45 -10.98
N TRP A 7 -20.05 73.63 -12.03
CA TRP A 7 -20.63 72.27 -12.10
C TRP A 7 -19.59 71.14 -12.28
N ALA A 8 -18.31 71.37 -11.96
CA ALA A 8 -17.24 70.37 -12.08
C ALA A 8 -16.51 70.02 -10.77
N LEU A 9 -16.86 70.63 -9.63
CA LEU A 9 -16.14 70.46 -8.35
C LEU A 9 -16.92 69.66 -7.28
N LEU A 10 -18.11 69.13 -7.61
CA LEU A 10 -18.95 68.36 -6.67
C LEU A 10 -19.04 66.85 -6.96
N LEU A 11 -18.32 66.34 -7.97
CA LEU A 11 -18.25 64.90 -8.30
C LEU A 11 -16.92 64.23 -7.86
N ALA A 12 -15.97 64.98 -7.29
CA ALA A 12 -14.69 64.44 -6.81
C ALA A 12 -14.61 64.27 -5.27
N ALA A 13 -15.63 64.69 -4.51
CA ALA A 13 -15.64 64.65 -3.04
C ALA A 13 -16.55 63.54 -2.45
N ALA A 14 -17.05 62.61 -3.27
CA ALA A 14 -17.87 61.47 -2.84
C ALA A 14 -17.22 60.10 -3.09
N LEU A 15 -15.89 60.06 -3.31
CA LEU A 15 -15.08 58.84 -3.32
C LEU A 15 -13.99 58.83 -2.23
N GLY A 16 -13.93 59.87 -1.40
CA GLY A 16 -13.03 59.96 -0.26
C GLY A 16 -13.79 59.74 1.04
N LEU A 17 -14.21 58.51 1.31
CA LEU A 17 -14.50 57.91 2.63
C LEU A 17 -15.03 56.48 2.43
N GLY A 18 -14.25 55.68 1.69
CA GLY A 18 -14.34 54.23 1.72
C GLY A 18 -13.46 53.73 2.87
N VAL A 19 -14.09 53.08 3.84
CA VAL A 19 -13.51 52.29 4.94
C VAL A 19 -12.14 51.71 4.58
N ARG A 20 -11.14 51.91 5.46
CA ARG A 20 -9.89 51.11 5.50
C ARG A 20 -10.28 49.64 5.65
N GLY A 21 -10.48 48.95 4.54
CA GLY A 21 -10.66 47.51 4.48
C GLY A 21 -9.35 46.84 4.89
N VAL A 22 -9.44 46.00 5.91
CA VAL A 22 -8.34 45.18 6.44
C VAL A 22 -7.74 44.36 5.30
N ARG A 23 -6.47 44.63 4.95
CA ARG A 23 -5.69 43.75 4.06
C ARG A 23 -5.39 42.47 4.84
N GLY A 24 -6.03 41.36 4.50
CA GLY A 24 -5.72 40.05 5.06
C GLY A 24 -4.48 39.45 4.41
N ALA A 25 -3.31 40.08 4.57
CA ALA A 25 -2.02 39.67 4.00
C ALA A 25 -0.87 40.26 4.83
N VAL A 26 0.27 39.55 4.92
CA VAL A 26 1.47 40.09 5.60
C VAL A 26 2.07 41.18 4.70
N ALA A 27 2.17 42.41 5.19
CA ALA A 27 2.80 43.48 4.43
C ALA A 27 4.29 43.18 4.22
N LEU A 28 4.85 43.55 3.06
CA LEU A 28 6.27 43.41 2.77
C LEU A 28 7.20 43.99 3.85
N ALA A 29 6.79 45.06 4.54
CA ALA A 29 7.54 45.65 5.64
C ALA A 29 7.64 44.73 6.88
N ASP A 30 6.70 43.80 7.02
CA ASP A 30 6.62 42.84 8.12
C ASP A 30 7.30 41.49 7.79
N PHE A 31 7.81 41.32 6.57
CA PHE A 31 8.68 40.17 6.22
C PHE A 31 10.00 40.26 7.00
N TYR A 32 10.71 39.14 7.14
CA TYR A 32 12.11 39.19 7.55
C TYR A 32 12.92 39.90 6.47
N PRO A 33 13.87 40.79 6.83
CA PRO A 33 14.59 41.59 5.83
C PRO A 33 15.31 40.70 4.81
N PHE A 34 15.08 40.99 3.53
CA PHE A 34 15.63 40.25 2.40
C PHE A 34 16.10 41.19 1.28
N GLY A 35 16.88 40.68 0.33
CA GLY A 35 17.39 41.40 -0.84
C GLY A 35 18.91 41.55 -0.86
N THR A 36 19.47 41.87 -2.02
CA THR A 36 20.94 41.98 -2.21
C THR A 36 21.59 43.05 -1.31
N GLU A 37 20.86 44.14 -1.01
CA GLU A 37 21.31 45.18 -0.07
C GLU A 37 21.51 44.66 1.36
N ARG A 38 20.90 43.52 1.70
CA ARG A 38 21.05 42.82 2.99
C ARG A 38 22.11 41.72 2.96
N GLY A 39 22.78 41.55 1.82
CA GLY A 39 23.77 40.49 1.61
C GLY A 39 23.18 39.15 1.19
N ASP A 40 21.92 39.11 0.76
CA ASP A 40 21.28 37.88 0.32
C ASP A 40 21.91 37.36 -0.99
N ALA A 41 22.13 36.05 -1.03
CA ALA A 41 22.40 35.35 -2.27
C ALA A 41 21.11 35.23 -3.09
N VAL A 42 21.25 35.11 -4.41
CA VAL A 42 20.12 34.96 -5.33
C VAL A 42 20.31 33.65 -6.08
N THR A 43 19.26 32.84 -6.15
CA THR A 43 19.29 31.62 -6.98
C THR A 43 19.54 31.98 -8.44
N PRO A 44 20.22 31.13 -9.23
CA PRO A 44 20.33 31.35 -10.66
C PRO A 44 18.96 31.50 -11.33
N LYS A 45 18.93 32.25 -12.43
CA LYS A 45 17.74 32.41 -13.27
C LYS A 45 17.50 31.11 -14.03
N GLN A 46 16.65 30.26 -13.47
CA GLN A 46 16.32 28.94 -14.02
C GLN A 46 14.93 28.52 -13.58
N ASP A 47 14.34 27.58 -14.31
CA ASP A 47 12.99 27.08 -14.05
C ASP A 47 12.96 26.19 -12.80
N ASP A 48 13.55 25.00 -12.93
CA ASP A 48 13.35 23.85 -12.05
C ASP A 48 14.63 23.46 -11.30
N GLY A 49 15.34 24.42 -10.72
CA GLY A 49 16.38 24.08 -9.74
C GLY A 49 16.47 25.15 -8.67
N GLY A 50 17.67 25.52 -8.25
CA GLY A 50 17.81 26.32 -7.04
C GLY A 50 19.24 26.71 -6.72
N SER A 51 19.52 26.86 -5.43
CA SER A 51 20.80 27.36 -4.91
C SER A 51 21.98 26.38 -5.04
N GLY A 52 21.75 25.11 -5.39
CA GLY A 52 22.67 24.02 -5.03
C GLY A 52 22.78 23.85 -3.50
N LEU A 53 23.68 22.98 -3.03
CA LEU A 53 23.85 22.68 -1.60
C LEU A 53 24.44 23.90 -0.86
N GLN A 54 23.68 24.44 0.08
CA GLN A 54 24.12 25.49 0.99
C GLN A 54 24.52 24.88 2.32
N PRO A 55 25.80 24.95 2.71
CA PRO A 55 26.24 24.48 4.02
C PRO A 55 25.70 25.40 5.13
N LEU A 56 25.28 24.82 6.26
CA LEU A 56 24.79 25.59 7.41
C LEU A 56 25.90 25.76 8.45
N SER A 57 26.01 26.96 9.04
CA SER A 57 26.96 27.20 10.13
C SER A 57 26.56 26.48 11.44
N VAL A 58 25.27 26.22 11.61
CA VAL A 58 24.68 25.47 12.74
C VAL A 58 23.83 24.33 12.18
N PRO A 59 23.97 23.09 12.67
CA PRO A 59 23.09 21.99 12.28
C PRO A 59 21.63 22.35 12.59
N PHE A 60 20.73 22.09 11.64
CA PHE A 60 19.31 22.36 11.79
C PHE A 60 18.56 21.07 12.13
N PRO A 61 18.00 20.93 13.35
CA PRO A 61 17.13 19.80 13.69
C PRO A 61 15.83 19.82 12.90
N PHE A 62 15.45 18.70 12.29
CA PHE A 62 14.18 18.55 11.59
C PHE A 62 13.68 17.11 11.74
N PHE A 63 12.52 16.94 12.38
CA PHE A 63 11.90 15.63 12.64
C PHE A 63 12.82 14.56 13.27
N GLY A 64 13.69 14.99 14.19
CA GLY A 64 14.64 14.12 14.90
C GLY A 64 15.93 13.81 14.14
N ALA A 65 16.15 14.40 12.96
CA ALA A 65 17.42 14.35 12.23
C ALA A 65 18.09 15.73 12.23
N GLU A 66 19.42 15.76 12.32
CA GLU A 66 20.19 17.00 12.18
C GLU A 66 20.70 17.15 10.75
N HIS A 67 20.49 18.33 10.16
CA HIS A 67 20.91 18.64 8.80
C HIS A 67 22.00 19.71 8.81
N SER A 68 23.13 19.42 8.16
CA SER A 68 24.27 20.34 8.01
C SER A 68 24.23 21.16 6.72
N GLY A 69 23.18 20.99 5.90
CA GLY A 69 23.03 21.65 4.61
C GLY A 69 21.58 21.65 4.15
N LEU A 70 21.25 22.60 3.27
CA LEU A 70 19.93 22.70 2.64
C LEU A 70 20.03 23.20 1.20
N TYR A 71 18.93 23.13 0.46
CA TYR A 71 18.77 23.64 -0.89
C TYR A 71 17.55 24.57 -0.91
N VAL A 72 17.69 25.76 -1.50
CA VAL A 72 16.59 26.68 -1.78
C VAL A 72 16.17 26.47 -3.23
N ASN A 73 14.99 25.90 -3.44
CA ASN A 73 14.48 25.52 -4.76
C ASN A 73 13.54 26.60 -5.30
N ASN A 74 13.68 26.95 -6.57
CA ASN A 74 12.90 27.99 -7.24
C ASN A 74 11.39 27.72 -7.15
N ASN A 75 10.98 26.46 -7.21
CA ASN A 75 9.61 25.97 -7.06
C ASN A 75 8.99 26.14 -5.65
N GLY A 76 9.52 27.06 -4.83
CA GLY A 76 8.96 27.46 -3.53
C GLY A 76 9.19 26.48 -2.38
N VAL A 77 10.28 25.71 -2.47
CA VAL A 77 10.62 24.62 -1.54
C VAL A 77 12.02 24.79 -0.97
N VAL A 78 12.19 24.59 0.32
CA VAL A 78 13.48 24.32 0.96
C VAL A 78 13.60 22.81 1.22
N SER A 79 14.70 22.19 0.79
CA SER A 79 14.93 20.76 0.96
C SER A 79 16.25 20.47 1.65
N PHE A 80 16.34 19.37 2.42
CA PHE A 80 17.51 19.09 3.25
C PHE A 80 18.40 17.94 2.74
N LEU A 81 17.90 17.12 1.81
CA LEU A 81 18.63 15.93 1.31
C LEU A 81 19.15 16.12 -0.11
N LYS A 82 18.35 16.72 -0.99
CA LYS A 82 18.71 17.02 -2.38
C LYS A 82 17.85 18.15 -2.95
N GLU A 83 18.32 18.74 -4.02
CA GLU A 83 17.55 19.72 -4.80
C GLU A 83 16.27 19.09 -5.38
N VAL A 84 15.17 19.86 -5.36
CA VAL A 84 13.83 19.45 -5.79
C VAL A 84 13.44 20.27 -7.01
N SER A 85 13.58 19.65 -8.19
CA SER A 85 13.22 20.21 -9.50
C SER A 85 11.77 19.94 -9.91
N GLN A 86 11.03 19.14 -9.14
CA GLN A 86 9.64 18.85 -9.48
C GLN A 86 8.78 20.11 -9.29
N PHE A 87 8.10 20.53 -10.35
CA PHE A 87 7.27 21.74 -10.38
C PHE A 87 5.77 21.49 -10.12
N THR A 88 5.22 20.37 -10.59
CA THR A 88 3.87 19.94 -10.23
C THR A 88 3.90 19.26 -8.85
N PRO A 89 3.29 19.81 -7.79
CA PRO A 89 3.42 19.26 -6.44
C PRO A 89 2.84 17.84 -6.36
N ALA A 90 3.46 16.98 -5.54
CA ALA A 90 2.92 15.67 -5.15
C ALA A 90 2.32 15.74 -3.74
N ALA A 91 1.20 15.03 -3.50
CA ALA A 91 0.51 15.08 -2.22
C ALA A 91 1.40 14.51 -1.11
N PHE A 92 1.49 15.22 0.02
CA PHE A 92 2.09 14.67 1.22
C PHE A 92 1.19 13.55 1.81
N PRO A 93 1.76 12.52 2.45
CA PRO A 93 3.18 12.33 2.73
C PRO A 93 3.96 11.73 1.56
N ILE A 94 5.21 12.18 1.38
CA ILE A 94 6.13 11.62 0.38
C ILE A 94 7.29 10.92 1.10
N ALA A 95 7.53 9.65 0.79
CA ALA A 95 8.62 8.86 1.37
C ALA A 95 9.96 9.08 0.64
N LYS A 96 11.07 8.66 1.28
CA LYS A 96 12.47 8.72 0.81
C LYS A 96 13.07 10.14 0.89
N ASP A 97 13.80 10.59 -0.13
CA ASP A 97 14.65 11.79 -0.11
C ASP A 97 13.90 13.15 -0.07
N ARG A 98 12.61 13.17 0.28
CA ARG A 98 11.73 14.34 0.20
C ARG A 98 11.53 15.00 1.56
N CYS A 99 12.65 15.26 2.23
CA CYS A 99 12.69 16.01 3.49
C CYS A 99 12.63 17.51 3.17
N VAL A 100 11.45 18.12 3.26
CA VAL A 100 11.19 19.47 2.72
C VAL A 100 10.31 20.34 3.61
N VAL A 101 10.55 21.65 3.52
CA VAL A 101 9.71 22.74 4.00
C VAL A 101 9.27 23.54 2.78
N ALA A 102 7.98 23.54 2.47
CA ALA A 102 7.42 24.14 1.28
C ALA A 102 6.47 25.28 1.67
N ALA A 103 6.92 26.54 1.61
CA ALA A 103 6.00 27.66 1.77
C ALA A 103 4.99 27.70 0.62
N PHE A 104 5.40 27.38 -0.60
CA PHE A 104 4.50 27.42 -1.75
C PHE A 104 5.03 26.56 -2.90
N TRP A 105 4.75 25.25 -2.87
CA TRP A 105 5.25 24.34 -3.89
C TRP A 105 4.41 24.40 -5.16
N ALA A 106 4.94 25.07 -6.17
CA ALA A 106 4.33 25.20 -7.49
C ALA A 106 5.40 25.40 -8.58
N ASP A 107 4.97 25.50 -9.82
CA ASP A 107 5.78 25.64 -11.04
C ASP A 107 6.25 27.10 -11.21
N VAL A 108 7.21 27.50 -10.39
CA VAL A 108 7.72 28.87 -10.27
C VAL A 108 8.83 29.10 -11.31
N ASP A 109 8.68 30.13 -12.15
CA ASP A 109 9.70 30.51 -13.13
C ASP A 109 10.29 31.89 -12.82
N ASN A 110 11.47 31.88 -12.18
CA ASN A 110 12.18 33.11 -11.83
C ASN A 110 12.94 33.75 -13.01
N ARG A 111 13.00 33.10 -14.19
CA ARG A 111 13.64 33.65 -15.41
C ARG A 111 12.81 34.77 -16.03
N ARG A 112 11.49 34.68 -15.85
CA ARG A 112 10.51 35.57 -16.48
C ARG A 112 10.16 36.76 -15.60
N ALA A 113 10.01 36.55 -14.30
CA ALA A 113 9.78 37.61 -13.33
C ALA A 113 10.20 37.18 -11.92
N GLY A 114 10.65 38.15 -11.12
CA GLY A 114 10.98 37.96 -9.71
C GLY A 114 12.30 37.26 -9.46
N ASP A 115 12.70 37.25 -8.20
CA ASP A 115 13.96 36.70 -7.72
C ASP A 115 13.73 35.85 -6.47
N VAL A 116 14.59 34.86 -6.26
CA VAL A 116 14.59 34.06 -5.03
C VAL A 116 15.83 34.41 -4.24
N TYR A 117 15.62 35.15 -3.16
CA TYR A 117 16.65 35.60 -2.23
C TYR A 117 16.80 34.61 -1.09
N TYR A 118 18.02 34.35 -0.66
CA TYR A 118 18.25 33.56 0.53
C TYR A 118 19.52 33.98 1.27
N ARG A 119 19.49 33.87 2.60
CA ARG A 119 20.68 33.99 3.43
C ARG A 119 20.54 33.26 4.74
N GLU A 120 21.71 32.93 5.28
CA GLU A 120 21.87 32.73 6.71
C GLU A 120 21.98 34.09 7.42
N ALA A 121 21.31 34.23 8.57
CA ALA A 121 21.22 35.44 9.36
C ALA A 121 21.64 35.16 10.81
N THR A 122 22.82 35.67 11.17
CA THR A 122 23.37 35.61 12.54
C THR A 122 23.48 37.00 13.17
N ASP A 123 22.96 38.04 12.51
CA ASP A 123 23.00 39.40 13.02
C ASP A 123 22.10 39.55 14.28
N PRO A 124 22.55 40.28 15.31
CA PRO A 124 21.82 40.37 16.58
C PRO A 124 20.39 40.88 16.47
N ALA A 125 20.11 41.75 15.47
CA ALA A 125 18.78 42.30 15.27
C ALA A 125 17.79 41.25 14.76
N THR A 126 18.20 40.43 13.79
CA THR A 126 17.39 39.33 13.24
C THR A 126 17.21 38.21 14.27
N LEU A 127 18.27 37.82 14.98
CA LEU A 127 18.18 36.81 16.05
C LEU A 127 17.24 37.24 17.18
N ARG A 128 17.30 38.51 17.59
CA ARG A 128 16.38 39.06 18.59
C ARG A 128 14.93 39.02 18.12
N ARG A 129 14.66 39.42 16.87
CA ARG A 129 13.32 39.36 16.28
C ARG A 129 12.78 37.92 16.22
N ALA A 130 13.60 36.98 15.77
CA ALA A 130 13.26 35.56 15.72
C ALA A 130 12.96 34.99 17.11
N THR A 131 13.74 35.40 18.10
CA THR A 131 13.52 35.06 19.52
C THR A 131 12.17 35.58 20.02
N GLU A 132 11.86 36.85 19.74
CA GLU A 132 10.59 37.47 20.13
C GLU A 132 9.39 36.82 19.44
N ASP A 133 9.49 36.49 18.14
CA ASP A 133 8.43 35.80 17.40
C ASP A 133 8.19 34.38 17.96
N VAL A 134 9.25 33.59 18.20
CA VAL A 134 9.10 32.25 18.80
C VAL A 134 8.49 32.32 20.19
N ARG A 135 8.98 33.20 21.08
CA ARG A 135 8.41 33.36 22.43
C ARG A 135 6.95 33.82 22.41
N ARG A 136 6.57 34.63 21.41
CA ARG A 136 5.19 35.10 21.24
C ARG A 136 4.26 33.97 20.81
N TYR A 137 4.67 33.15 19.84
CA TYR A 137 3.82 32.10 19.27
C TYR A 137 3.86 30.77 20.04
N PHE A 138 4.91 30.57 20.84
CA PHE A 138 5.15 29.39 21.68
C PHE A 138 5.44 29.86 23.12
N PRO A 139 4.41 30.31 23.87
CA PRO A 139 4.57 30.90 25.20
C PRO A 139 5.12 29.92 26.26
N GLU A 140 5.12 28.62 25.96
CA GLU A 140 5.78 27.59 26.77
C GLU A 140 7.31 27.60 26.67
N LEU A 141 7.89 28.35 25.73
CA LEU A 141 9.33 28.45 25.48
C LEU A 141 9.88 29.84 25.79
N GLN A 142 9.57 30.39 26.96
CA GLN A 142 10.01 31.74 27.34
C GLN A 142 11.55 31.90 27.42
N ASP A 143 12.27 30.81 27.66
CA ASP A 143 13.74 30.79 27.74
C ASP A 143 14.42 30.61 26.37
N PHE A 144 13.65 30.40 25.30
CA PHE A 144 14.21 30.21 23.95
C PHE A 144 15.01 31.44 23.51
N SER A 145 16.16 31.23 22.87
CA SER A 145 16.96 32.29 22.23
C SER A 145 17.49 31.77 20.91
N ALA A 146 17.08 32.39 19.80
CA ALA A 146 17.54 31.99 18.48
C ALA A 146 19.06 32.23 18.36
N THR A 147 19.80 31.20 17.96
CA THR A 147 21.23 31.29 17.66
C THR A 147 21.47 31.33 16.16
N TRP A 148 20.49 30.88 15.37
CA TRP A 148 20.59 30.78 13.93
C TRP A 148 19.23 31.01 13.26
N VAL A 149 19.24 31.75 12.15
CA VAL A 149 18.06 32.02 11.32
C VAL A 149 18.45 31.87 9.85
N PHE A 150 17.59 31.26 9.05
CA PHE A 150 17.75 31.22 7.58
C PHE A 150 16.50 31.73 6.91
N ILE A 151 16.66 32.69 6.01
CA ILE A 151 15.58 33.40 5.34
C ILE A 151 15.64 33.05 3.86
N ALA A 152 14.54 32.58 3.30
CA ALA A 152 14.37 32.37 1.87
C ALA A 152 13.08 33.08 1.40
N THR A 153 13.20 33.97 0.41
CA THR A 153 12.10 34.81 -0.07
C THR A 153 11.98 34.70 -1.59
N TRP A 154 10.83 34.24 -2.05
CA TRP A 154 10.45 34.27 -3.46
C TRP A 154 9.70 35.57 -3.69
N HIS A 155 10.38 36.55 -4.29
CA HIS A 155 9.86 37.90 -4.42
C HIS A 155 9.38 38.16 -5.83
N ARG A 156 8.07 38.45 -5.97
CA ARG A 156 7.40 38.75 -7.25
C ARG A 156 7.68 37.71 -8.33
N VAL A 157 7.74 36.44 -7.95
CA VAL A 157 7.98 35.34 -8.87
C VAL A 157 6.71 35.00 -9.64
N THR A 158 6.87 34.70 -10.94
CA THR A 158 5.75 34.22 -11.77
C THR A 158 5.83 32.71 -11.96
N PHE A 159 4.85 32.15 -12.66
CA PHE A 159 4.76 30.73 -12.96
C PHE A 159 5.33 30.41 -14.34
N PHE A 160 5.63 29.14 -14.59
CA PHE A 160 6.09 28.68 -15.89
C PHE A 160 5.06 28.94 -17.01
N GLY A 161 5.53 29.62 -18.06
CA GLY A 161 4.73 30.13 -19.18
C GLY A 161 4.02 31.45 -18.91
N GLY A 162 4.24 32.04 -17.72
CA GLY A 162 4.02 33.46 -17.47
C GLY A 162 5.01 34.35 -18.22
N SER A 163 4.69 35.64 -18.25
CA SER A 163 5.47 36.71 -18.88
C SER A 163 5.71 37.85 -17.88
N SER A 164 6.42 38.89 -18.29
CA SER A 164 6.63 40.08 -17.45
C SER A 164 5.34 40.83 -17.07
N SER A 165 4.21 40.55 -17.74
CA SER A 165 2.88 41.08 -17.41
C SER A 165 1.98 40.07 -16.68
N SER A 166 2.47 38.86 -16.41
CA SER A 166 1.70 37.83 -15.70
C SER A 166 1.63 38.13 -14.20
N PRO A 167 0.62 37.59 -13.50
CA PRO A 167 0.52 37.74 -12.05
C PRO A 167 1.77 37.16 -11.36
N VAL A 168 2.10 37.74 -10.21
CA VAL A 168 3.31 37.42 -9.44
C VAL A 168 2.94 37.13 -7.99
N ASN A 169 3.66 36.20 -7.38
CA ASN A 169 3.51 35.86 -5.97
C ASN A 169 4.73 36.34 -5.19
N THR A 170 4.49 36.76 -3.95
CA THR A 170 5.55 37.03 -2.98
C THR A 170 5.28 36.24 -1.70
N PHE A 171 6.24 35.40 -1.31
CA PHE A 171 6.17 34.58 -0.10
C PHE A 171 7.56 34.29 0.47
N GLN A 172 7.62 33.97 1.76
CA GLN A 172 8.86 33.79 2.50
C GLN A 172 8.80 32.58 3.44
N THR A 173 9.91 31.84 3.51
CA THR A 173 10.20 30.83 4.53
C THR A 173 11.29 31.34 5.46
N VAL A 174 11.08 31.23 6.77
CA VAL A 174 12.08 31.57 7.79
C VAL A 174 12.28 30.36 8.70
N LEU A 175 13.48 29.78 8.66
CA LEU A 175 13.89 28.70 9.56
C LEU A 175 14.63 29.29 10.75
N ILE A 176 14.30 28.86 11.96
CA ILE A 176 14.85 29.42 13.21
C ILE A 176 15.26 28.27 14.10
N THR A 177 16.45 28.33 14.70
CA THR A 177 16.88 27.33 15.70
C THR A 177 17.80 27.92 16.76
N ASP A 178 17.84 27.26 17.92
CA ASP A 178 18.89 27.42 18.94
C ASP A 178 19.93 26.27 18.89
N GLY A 179 19.81 25.36 17.92
CA GLY A 179 20.57 24.11 17.78
C GLY A 179 19.86 22.88 18.38
N LYS A 180 18.78 23.06 19.15
CA LYS A 180 18.00 21.97 19.75
C LYS A 180 16.54 21.99 19.30
N PHE A 181 15.91 23.16 19.34
CA PHE A 181 14.54 23.38 18.88
C PHE A 181 14.55 24.10 17.54
N SER A 182 13.63 23.73 16.67
CA SER A 182 13.58 24.25 15.31
C SER A 182 12.17 24.67 14.92
N PHE A 183 12.08 25.82 14.27
CA PHE A 183 10.83 26.43 13.87
C PHE A 183 10.88 26.83 12.41
N THR A 184 9.71 26.84 11.78
CA THR A 184 9.51 27.46 10.46
C THR A 184 8.38 28.48 10.54
N ILE A 185 8.59 29.64 9.92
CA ILE A 185 7.58 30.67 9.71
C ILE A 185 7.38 30.86 8.21
N PHE A 186 6.13 30.84 7.76
CA PHE A 186 5.73 31.25 6.42
C PHE A 186 5.08 32.62 6.46
N ASN A 187 5.48 33.51 5.56
CA ASN A 187 4.80 34.80 5.33
C ASN A 187 4.32 34.87 3.88
N TYR A 188 3.06 35.23 3.70
CA TYR A 188 2.41 35.41 2.40
C TYR A 188 1.97 36.86 2.26
N GLU A 189 2.36 37.49 1.15
CA GLU A 189 1.85 38.82 0.80
C GLU A 189 0.60 38.68 -0.08
N SER A 190 0.74 38.45 -1.37
CA SER A 190 -0.38 38.24 -2.28
C SER A 190 -0.12 37.02 -3.14
N ILE A 191 -1.05 36.07 -3.10
CA ILE A 191 -0.99 34.83 -3.87
C ILE A 191 -2.06 34.91 -4.95
N THR A 192 -1.61 35.15 -6.18
CA THR A 192 -2.46 35.46 -7.33
C THR A 192 -2.51 34.34 -8.36
N TRP A 193 -1.61 33.36 -8.25
CA TRP A 193 -1.54 32.18 -9.09
C TRP A 193 -1.15 30.96 -8.24
N THR A 194 -1.52 29.75 -8.67
CA THR A 194 -1.25 28.50 -7.93
C THR A 194 -0.70 27.36 -8.77
N THR A 195 -0.62 27.51 -10.09
CA THR A 195 -0.12 26.48 -11.01
C THR A 195 0.63 27.11 -12.18
N GLY A 196 1.54 26.36 -12.80
CA GLY A 196 2.12 26.71 -14.10
C GLY A 196 1.25 26.28 -15.28
N THR A 197 1.58 26.79 -16.46
CA THR A 197 0.89 26.48 -17.73
C THR A 197 1.38 25.20 -18.39
N HIS A 198 2.37 24.53 -17.81
CA HIS A 198 2.86 23.25 -18.33
C HIS A 198 1.71 22.23 -18.38
N ALA A 199 1.68 21.39 -19.42
CA ALA A 199 0.56 20.48 -19.67
C ALA A 199 0.31 19.46 -18.53
N SER A 200 1.33 19.15 -17.73
CA SER A 200 1.21 18.30 -16.53
C SER A 200 0.59 19.02 -15.33
N SER A 201 0.83 20.33 -15.20
CA SER A 201 0.28 21.20 -14.16
C SER A 201 -1.15 21.61 -14.52
N GLY A 202 -1.45 21.86 -15.80
CA GLY A 202 -2.80 22.08 -16.31
C GLY A 202 -3.35 23.49 -16.09
N GLY A 203 -2.50 24.47 -15.75
CA GLY A 203 -2.90 25.85 -15.51
C GLY A 203 -3.20 26.64 -16.79
N ASP A 204 -4.06 27.65 -16.64
CA ASP A 204 -4.38 28.64 -17.68
C ASP A 204 -3.34 29.78 -17.73
N THR A 205 -3.55 30.75 -18.63
CA THR A 205 -2.65 31.90 -18.81
C THR A 205 -2.59 32.84 -17.60
N THR A 206 -3.45 32.64 -16.60
CA THR A 206 -3.44 33.37 -15.32
C THR A 206 -2.78 32.57 -14.19
N GLY A 207 -2.35 31.34 -14.47
CA GLY A 207 -1.71 30.46 -13.49
C GLY A 207 -2.70 29.80 -12.53
N LEU A 208 -3.94 29.57 -12.98
CA LEU A 208 -5.04 28.94 -12.23
C LEU A 208 -5.63 27.74 -13.00
N GLY A 209 -6.50 26.93 -12.38
CA GLY A 209 -7.26 25.86 -13.06
C GLY A 209 -6.54 24.51 -13.22
N GLY A 210 -5.27 24.43 -12.83
CA GLY A 210 -4.47 23.21 -12.80
C GLY A 210 -4.34 22.57 -11.41
N ILE A 211 -3.35 21.70 -11.22
CA ILE A 211 -2.96 21.17 -9.90
C ILE A 211 -2.35 22.34 -9.11
N ALA A 212 -3.14 22.89 -8.20
CA ALA A 212 -2.76 24.03 -7.40
C ALA A 212 -1.59 23.73 -6.43
N ALA A 213 -0.98 24.80 -5.94
CA ALA A 213 0.20 24.77 -5.09
C ALA A 213 0.00 23.96 -3.81
N GLN A 214 1.10 23.48 -3.24
CA GLN A 214 1.07 22.78 -1.95
C GLN A 214 1.96 23.50 -0.93
N ALA A 215 1.40 23.82 0.23
CA ALA A 215 2.12 24.50 1.30
C ALA A 215 2.15 23.64 2.58
N GLY A 216 3.26 23.67 3.32
CA GLY A 216 3.48 22.87 4.52
C GLY A 216 4.89 22.28 4.59
N PHE A 217 5.04 21.09 5.18
CA PHE A 217 6.33 20.41 5.29
C PHE A 217 6.16 18.89 5.35
N ASN A 218 7.21 18.16 4.99
CA ASN A 218 7.22 16.70 4.92
C ASN A 218 8.56 16.15 5.43
N ALA A 219 8.50 15.22 6.38
CA ALA A 219 9.68 14.64 7.03
C ALA A 219 10.49 13.69 6.13
N GLY A 220 9.90 13.22 5.02
CA GLY A 220 10.54 12.26 4.10
C GLY A 220 10.38 10.78 4.51
N ASP A 221 9.73 10.49 5.63
CA ASP A 221 9.54 9.10 6.12
C ASP A 221 8.23 8.45 5.66
N GLY A 222 7.44 9.14 4.83
CA GLY A 222 6.14 8.67 4.33
C GLY A 222 5.02 8.70 5.38
N ARG A 223 5.23 9.30 6.56
CA ARG A 223 4.25 9.33 7.65
C ARG A 223 4.07 10.73 8.25
N ARG A 224 5.16 11.44 8.59
CA ARG A 224 5.12 12.73 9.29
C ARG A 224 5.15 13.89 8.28
N TYR A 225 4.09 14.68 8.27
CA TYR A 225 3.95 15.85 7.42
C TYR A 225 2.87 16.80 7.96
N PHE A 226 2.80 17.99 7.39
CA PHE A 226 1.67 18.90 7.54
C PHE A 226 1.39 19.57 6.20
N SER A 227 0.11 19.76 5.88
CA SER A 227 -0.34 20.53 4.73
C SER A 227 -1.24 21.65 5.20
N ILE A 228 -0.95 22.88 4.77
CA ILE A 228 -1.82 24.02 5.02
C ILE A 228 -3.18 23.75 4.36
N PRO A 229 -4.30 23.99 5.05
CA PRO A 229 -5.66 23.84 4.52
C PRO A 229 -5.84 24.53 3.17
N GLY A 230 -6.47 23.86 2.21
CA GLY A 230 -6.59 24.33 0.82
C GLY A 230 -5.43 23.91 -0.10
N SER A 231 -4.39 23.27 0.43
CA SER A 231 -3.27 22.80 -0.41
C SER A 231 -3.77 21.90 -1.53
N ARG A 232 -3.27 22.12 -2.75
CA ARG A 232 -3.69 21.45 -3.99
C ARG A 232 -5.12 21.74 -4.45
N THR A 233 -5.80 22.72 -3.85
CA THR A 233 -7.09 23.23 -4.34
C THR A 233 -6.95 24.70 -4.76
N ALA A 234 -7.96 25.21 -5.46
CA ALA A 234 -8.00 26.63 -5.84
C ALA A 234 -7.96 27.56 -4.62
N ASP A 235 -8.30 27.07 -3.42
CA ASP A 235 -8.33 27.82 -2.17
C ASP A 235 -6.92 28.31 -1.73
N MET A 236 -5.84 27.80 -2.33
CA MET A 236 -4.49 28.32 -2.08
C MET A 236 -4.31 29.80 -2.44
N VAL A 237 -5.16 30.38 -3.28
CA VAL A 237 -5.17 31.84 -3.55
C VAL A 237 -5.68 32.66 -2.36
N GLU A 238 -6.24 32.02 -1.33
CA GLU A 238 -6.71 32.68 -0.11
C GLU A 238 -5.74 32.48 1.06
N VAL A 239 -4.58 31.84 0.85
CA VAL A 239 -3.66 31.47 1.94
C VAL A 239 -3.15 32.70 2.71
N GLU A 240 -3.03 33.87 2.07
CA GLU A 240 -2.68 35.13 2.71
C GLU A 240 -3.72 35.60 3.74
N THR A 241 -4.97 35.13 3.66
CA THR A 241 -6.04 35.49 4.61
C THR A 241 -6.12 34.54 5.81
N THR A 242 -5.38 33.43 5.76
CA THR A 242 -5.39 32.35 6.76
C THR A 242 -4.17 32.41 7.68
N THR A 243 -4.28 31.88 8.91
CA THR A 243 -3.19 31.93 9.89
C THR A 243 -3.45 30.96 11.05
N ASN A 244 -2.38 30.43 11.64
CA ASN A 244 -2.43 29.71 12.92
C ASN A 244 -1.91 30.54 14.11
N VAL A 245 -1.43 31.76 13.89
CA VAL A 245 -0.85 32.63 14.94
C VAL A 245 -1.57 33.98 15.06
N GLY A 246 -2.74 34.09 14.45
CA GLY A 246 -3.59 35.28 14.52
C GLY A 246 -3.10 36.48 13.72
N VAL A 247 -2.15 36.26 12.80
CA VAL A 247 -1.67 37.27 11.86
C VAL A 247 -1.97 36.76 10.44
N PRO A 248 -2.98 37.29 9.73
CA PRO A 248 -3.35 36.83 8.39
C PRO A 248 -2.14 36.71 7.46
N GLY A 249 -1.96 35.52 6.87
CA GLY A 249 -0.88 35.22 5.93
C GLY A 249 0.42 34.84 6.62
N ARG A 250 0.42 34.70 7.95
CA ARG A 250 1.55 34.20 8.71
C ARG A 250 1.22 32.85 9.32
N TRP A 251 2.13 31.89 9.15
CA TRP A 251 2.04 30.56 9.74
C TRP A 251 3.31 30.21 10.49
N ALA A 252 3.23 29.67 11.71
CA ALA A 252 4.41 29.28 12.50
C ALA A 252 4.29 27.86 13.08
N PHE A 253 5.34 27.06 12.95
CA PHE A 253 5.36 25.66 13.39
C PHE A 253 6.66 25.31 14.08
N ARG A 254 6.59 24.43 15.08
CA ARG A 254 7.74 23.74 15.65
C ARG A 254 7.94 22.39 14.94
N ILE A 255 9.15 22.15 14.44
CA ILE A 255 9.47 21.10 13.46
C ILE A 255 10.69 20.24 13.83
N ASP A 256 11.20 20.34 15.06
CA ASP A 256 12.34 19.52 15.53
C ASP A 256 11.99 18.06 15.88
N ASP A 257 10.78 17.76 16.38
CA ASP A 257 10.44 16.44 16.92
C ASP A 257 9.41 15.65 16.07
N ALA A 258 8.97 14.48 16.56
CA ALA A 258 8.02 13.63 15.87
C ALA A 258 6.56 14.14 15.90
N GLN A 259 6.24 15.11 16.77
CA GLN A 259 4.92 15.69 16.91
C GLN A 259 4.96 17.19 16.58
N VAL A 260 4.53 17.51 15.36
CA VAL A 260 4.32 18.88 14.92
C VAL A 260 3.47 19.66 15.94
N ARG A 261 4.06 20.71 16.51
CA ARG A 261 3.34 21.65 17.37
C ARG A 261 3.04 22.92 16.59
N VAL A 262 1.77 23.30 16.62
CA VAL A 262 1.25 24.51 15.97
C VAL A 262 1.35 25.64 16.99
N GLY A 263 1.87 26.80 16.60
CA GLY A 263 1.83 28.00 17.46
C GLY A 263 0.38 28.38 17.78
N GLY A 264 0.12 28.98 18.94
CA GLY A 264 -1.23 29.29 19.41
C GLY A 264 -1.36 30.71 19.96
N CYS A 265 -2.58 31.22 20.04
CA CYS A 265 -2.84 32.55 20.60
C CYS A 265 -3.10 32.44 22.10
N GLY A 266 -2.34 33.18 22.90
CA GLY A 266 -2.64 33.33 24.33
C GLY A 266 -4.02 33.97 24.54
N HIS A 267 -4.92 33.24 25.22
CA HIS A 267 -6.22 33.71 25.75
C HIS A 267 -7.35 34.08 24.75
N THR A 268 -7.87 33.11 23.99
CA THR A 268 -9.24 33.19 23.43
C THR A 268 -10.00 31.86 23.57
N THR A 269 -11.33 31.91 23.68
CA THR A 269 -12.21 30.73 23.80
C THR A 269 -12.18 29.88 22.52
N SER A 270 -11.72 28.63 22.64
CA SER A 270 -11.55 27.68 21.53
C SER A 270 -12.88 27.28 20.87
N VAL A 271 -12.96 27.43 19.54
CA VAL A 271 -14.07 26.95 18.70
C VAL A 271 -14.03 25.44 18.58
N CYS A 272 -12.82 24.88 18.50
CA CYS A 272 -12.61 23.44 18.37
C CYS A 272 -13.15 22.64 19.57
N LEU A 273 -13.09 23.20 20.78
CA LEU A 273 -13.63 22.55 21.99
C LEU A 273 -15.16 22.66 22.08
N ALA A 274 -15.76 23.74 21.57
CA ALA A 274 -17.20 23.99 21.71
C ALA A 274 -18.06 23.36 20.60
N LEU A 275 -17.60 23.39 19.34
CA LEU A 275 -18.44 23.03 18.18
C LEU A 275 -17.99 21.78 17.43
N ARG A 276 -16.79 21.23 17.73
CA ARG A 276 -16.17 20.09 17.03
C ARG A 276 -16.43 20.08 15.50
N PRO A 277 -16.05 21.14 14.78
CA PRO A 277 -16.55 21.39 13.44
C PRO A 277 -15.93 20.51 12.33
N CYS A 278 -14.82 19.82 12.60
CA CYS A 278 -14.15 18.96 11.63
C CYS A 278 -14.77 17.55 11.60
N LEU A 279 -15.20 17.11 10.41
CA LEU A 279 -15.84 15.82 10.15
C LEU A 279 -14.80 14.77 9.70
N ASN A 280 -15.23 13.51 9.58
CA ASN A 280 -14.40 12.39 9.09
C ASN A 280 -13.03 12.24 9.79
N GLY A 281 -12.97 12.57 11.09
CA GLY A 281 -11.75 12.46 11.91
C GLY A 281 -10.71 13.56 11.67
N GLY A 282 -11.05 14.64 10.96
CA GLY A 282 -10.17 15.79 10.80
C GLY A 282 -9.79 16.44 12.14
N LYS A 283 -8.52 16.81 12.30
CA LYS A 283 -8.02 17.51 13.49
C LYS A 283 -8.33 19.00 13.39
N CYS A 284 -9.11 19.51 14.35
CA CYS A 284 -9.46 20.93 14.44
C CYS A 284 -8.29 21.76 14.98
N ILE A 285 -8.07 22.92 14.36
CA ILE A 285 -7.05 23.91 14.70
C ILE A 285 -7.78 25.25 14.89
N ASP A 286 -7.59 25.93 16.01
CA ASP A 286 -8.20 27.25 16.25
C ASP A 286 -7.45 28.33 15.44
N ASP A 287 -8.19 29.09 14.62
CA ASP A 287 -7.68 30.26 13.90
C ASP A 287 -8.08 31.50 14.69
N CYS A 288 -7.14 32.07 15.44
CA CYS A 288 -7.45 33.22 16.29
C CYS A 288 -7.21 34.54 15.55
N ILE A 289 -8.12 34.87 14.62
CA ILE A 289 -8.19 36.19 14.00
C ILE A 289 -8.69 37.18 15.06
N THR A 290 -7.98 38.30 15.26
CA THR A 290 -8.37 39.35 16.21
C THR A 290 -9.80 39.84 15.90
N GLY A 291 -10.75 39.49 16.76
CA GLY A 291 -12.14 39.95 16.68
C GLY A 291 -13.20 38.95 16.18
N ASN A 292 -12.84 37.73 15.78
CA ASN A 292 -13.83 36.67 15.49
C ASN A 292 -13.22 35.27 15.68
N PRO A 293 -13.83 34.37 16.49
CA PRO A 293 -13.29 33.03 16.69
C PRO A 293 -13.47 32.19 15.42
N SER A 294 -12.36 31.82 14.77
CA SER A 294 -12.31 31.03 13.53
C SER A 294 -11.64 29.67 13.78
N TYR A 295 -11.80 28.72 12.88
CA TYR A 295 -11.18 27.41 12.95
C TYR A 295 -10.78 26.90 11.56
N SER A 296 -9.79 26.04 11.53
CA SER A 296 -9.37 25.30 10.34
C SER A 296 -9.27 23.82 10.64
N CYS A 297 -9.51 22.98 9.61
CA CYS A 297 -9.52 21.54 9.75
C CYS A 297 -8.35 20.92 8.99
N SER A 298 -7.54 20.13 9.70
CA SER A 298 -6.55 19.24 9.09
C SER A 298 -7.21 17.89 8.79
N CYS A 299 -7.34 17.57 7.51
CA CYS A 299 -8.07 16.38 7.07
C CYS A 299 -7.22 15.11 7.02
N LEU A 300 -7.84 13.98 7.36
CA LEU A 300 -7.27 12.65 7.14
C LEU A 300 -7.23 12.31 5.65
N SER A 301 -6.28 11.46 5.24
CA SER A 301 -6.12 11.01 3.86
C SER A 301 -7.42 10.41 3.30
N GLY A 302 -7.82 10.83 2.10
CA GLY A 302 -9.10 10.47 1.49
C GLY A 302 -10.22 11.50 1.72
N PHE A 303 -10.01 12.54 2.54
CA PHE A 303 -11.00 13.60 2.76
C PHE A 303 -10.44 15.00 2.51
N THR A 304 -11.30 15.91 2.05
CA THR A 304 -10.96 17.30 1.71
C THR A 304 -12.09 18.28 2.08
N GLY A 305 -11.84 19.57 1.83
CA GLY A 305 -12.74 20.69 2.14
C GLY A 305 -12.59 21.24 3.57
N ARG A 306 -13.16 22.43 3.81
CA ARG A 306 -12.98 23.23 5.04
C ARG A 306 -13.33 22.53 6.36
N ARG A 307 -14.15 21.49 6.30
CA ARG A 307 -14.54 20.64 7.45
C ARG A 307 -14.20 19.17 7.25
N CYS A 308 -13.35 18.83 6.28
CA CYS A 308 -13.03 17.44 5.91
C CYS A 308 -14.27 16.61 5.54
N HIS A 309 -15.29 17.25 4.98
CA HIS A 309 -16.59 16.64 4.71
C HIS A 309 -16.69 16.03 3.31
N LEU A 310 -15.75 16.35 2.43
CA LEU A 310 -15.75 15.87 1.06
C LEU A 310 -14.86 14.63 0.98
N ASP A 311 -15.43 13.52 0.53
CA ASP A 311 -14.68 12.31 0.18
C ASP A 311 -13.95 12.54 -1.15
N VAL A 312 -12.68 12.17 -1.22
CA VAL A 312 -11.88 12.27 -2.44
C VAL A 312 -12.32 11.15 -3.37
N ASN A 313 -12.73 11.46 -4.60
CA ASN A 313 -13.13 10.43 -5.56
C ASN A 313 -11.91 9.93 -6.36
N GLU A 314 -11.35 8.79 -5.98
CA GLU A 314 -10.14 8.22 -6.61
C GLU A 314 -10.41 7.72 -8.04
N CYS A 315 -11.67 7.39 -8.38
CA CYS A 315 -12.06 7.02 -9.74
C CYS A 315 -12.12 8.21 -10.70
N ALA A 316 -12.07 9.46 -10.21
CA ALA A 316 -11.98 10.64 -11.07
C ALA A 316 -10.72 10.61 -11.97
N SER A 317 -9.69 9.86 -11.56
CA SER A 317 -8.46 9.64 -12.33
C SER A 317 -8.57 8.57 -13.44
N HIS A 318 -9.74 7.94 -13.60
CA HIS A 318 -10.01 6.86 -14.57
C HIS A 318 -8.96 5.73 -14.55
N PRO A 319 -8.71 5.13 -13.38
CA PRO A 319 -7.60 4.22 -13.21
C PRO A 319 -7.81 2.84 -13.86
N CYS A 320 -9.04 2.49 -14.29
CA CYS A 320 -9.34 1.21 -14.94
C CYS A 320 -9.15 1.29 -16.45
N GLN A 321 -8.33 0.39 -16.98
CA GLN A 321 -7.93 0.25 -18.37
C GLN A 321 -8.84 -0.73 -19.13
N ASN A 322 -8.70 -0.81 -20.45
CA ASN A 322 -9.36 -1.79 -21.33
C ASN A 322 -10.89 -1.89 -21.16
N GLY A 323 -11.57 -0.77 -20.89
CA GLY A 323 -13.02 -0.73 -20.71
C GLY A 323 -13.51 -1.21 -19.33
N GLY A 324 -12.60 -1.36 -18.36
CA GLY A 324 -12.94 -1.72 -16.99
C GLY A 324 -13.75 -0.64 -16.28
N THR A 325 -14.73 -1.07 -15.47
CA THR A 325 -15.61 -0.18 -14.73
C THR A 325 -15.02 0.13 -13.35
N CYS A 326 -14.78 1.41 -13.05
CA CYS A 326 -14.21 1.86 -11.76
C CYS A 326 -15.29 2.12 -10.71
N THR A 327 -15.06 1.66 -9.49
CA THR A 327 -15.86 2.00 -8.30
C THR A 327 -14.97 2.64 -7.24
N HIS A 328 -15.30 3.85 -6.80
CA HIS A 328 -14.50 4.59 -5.81
C HIS A 328 -14.77 4.06 -4.39
N GLY A 329 -13.78 4.20 -3.51
CA GLY A 329 -13.87 3.95 -2.08
C GLY A 329 -13.38 5.17 -1.31
N ILE A 330 -13.03 5.00 -0.03
CA ILE A 330 -12.36 6.04 0.77
C ILE A 330 -10.86 5.78 0.66
N ASN A 331 -10.09 6.73 0.11
CA ASN A 331 -8.64 6.60 -0.11
C ASN A 331 -8.25 5.36 -0.95
N SER A 332 -9.15 4.86 -1.82
CA SER A 332 -8.95 3.65 -2.63
C SER A 332 -9.96 3.55 -3.80
N PHE A 333 -9.66 2.75 -4.83
CA PHE A 333 -10.60 2.44 -5.93
C PHE A 333 -10.51 0.96 -6.33
N SER A 334 -11.52 0.44 -7.04
CA SER A 334 -11.55 -0.92 -7.57
C SER A 334 -12.02 -0.95 -9.03
N CYS A 335 -11.46 -1.85 -9.83
CA CYS A 335 -11.75 -2.00 -11.26
C CYS A 335 -12.40 -3.35 -11.56
N ARG A 336 -13.52 -3.32 -12.29
CA ARG A 336 -14.18 -4.51 -12.82
C ARG A 336 -13.84 -4.69 -14.30
N CYS A 337 -13.12 -5.75 -14.65
CA CYS A 337 -12.56 -5.93 -15.98
C CYS A 337 -13.51 -6.64 -16.96
N PRO A 338 -13.51 -6.26 -18.26
CA PRO A 338 -14.25 -6.98 -19.29
C PRO A 338 -13.57 -8.31 -19.67
N ALA A 339 -14.33 -9.20 -20.33
CA ALA A 339 -13.84 -10.52 -20.73
C ALA A 339 -12.58 -10.43 -21.62
N GLY A 340 -11.59 -11.28 -21.33
CA GLY A 340 -10.28 -11.27 -21.99
C GLY A 340 -9.25 -10.32 -21.37
N PHE A 341 -9.59 -9.60 -20.29
CA PHE A 341 -8.66 -8.71 -19.57
C PHE A 341 -8.72 -8.92 -18.04
N GLY A 342 -7.59 -8.74 -17.37
CA GLY A 342 -7.42 -8.90 -15.92
C GLY A 342 -6.40 -7.93 -15.32
N GLY A 343 -6.22 -7.97 -14.00
CA GLY A 343 -5.34 -7.07 -13.25
C GLY A 343 -6.10 -5.99 -12.45
N PRO A 344 -5.47 -5.37 -11.42
CA PRO A 344 -6.08 -4.38 -10.54
C PRO A 344 -6.60 -3.12 -11.26
N THR A 345 -6.08 -2.86 -12.46
CA THR A 345 -6.56 -1.81 -13.36
C THR A 345 -7.00 -2.37 -14.71
N CYS A 346 -7.26 -3.68 -14.83
CA CYS A 346 -7.64 -4.33 -16.09
C CYS A 346 -6.60 -4.19 -17.22
N GLU A 347 -5.32 -4.03 -16.86
CA GLU A 347 -4.20 -3.77 -17.75
C GLU A 347 -3.70 -4.99 -18.53
N THR A 348 -4.08 -6.20 -18.11
CA THR A 348 -3.49 -7.45 -18.59
C THR A 348 -4.42 -8.10 -19.61
N ALA A 349 -3.94 -8.44 -20.80
CA ALA A 349 -4.69 -9.25 -21.78
C ALA A 349 -4.53 -10.74 -21.44
N LEU A 350 -5.65 -11.46 -21.31
CA LEU A 350 -5.70 -12.88 -20.97
C LEU A 350 -5.61 -13.74 -22.26
N SER A 351 -4.74 -14.74 -22.25
CA SER A 351 -4.58 -15.72 -23.31
C SER A 351 -5.75 -16.73 -23.31
N PRO A 352 -6.16 -17.31 -24.46
CA PRO A 352 -7.19 -18.35 -24.49
C PRO A 352 -6.87 -19.63 -23.69
N CYS A 353 -5.61 -19.82 -23.25
CA CYS A 353 -5.22 -20.89 -22.31
C CYS A 353 -5.33 -20.48 -20.82
N ASP A 354 -5.54 -19.19 -20.51
CA ASP A 354 -5.68 -18.73 -19.12
C ASP A 354 -7.08 -19.02 -18.55
N THR A 355 -8.04 -19.34 -19.42
CA THR A 355 -9.43 -19.68 -19.06
C THR A 355 -9.80 -21.14 -19.34
N ARG A 356 -8.92 -21.92 -20.00
CA ARG A 356 -9.16 -23.32 -20.35
C ARG A 356 -8.21 -24.22 -19.58
N GLU A 357 -8.73 -24.88 -18.57
CA GLU A 357 -8.01 -25.88 -17.79
C GLU A 357 -8.09 -27.23 -18.53
N CYS A 358 -6.92 -27.85 -18.73
CA CYS A 358 -6.84 -29.22 -19.22
C CYS A 358 -6.79 -30.13 -17.99
N GLU A 359 -7.72 -31.06 -17.90
CA GLU A 359 -7.86 -31.98 -16.78
C GLU A 359 -6.77 -33.08 -16.83
N ASN A 360 -6.66 -33.83 -15.73
CA ASN A 360 -5.79 -35.01 -15.62
C ASN A 360 -4.31 -34.76 -16.00
N GLY A 361 -3.81 -33.55 -15.73
CA GLY A 361 -2.42 -33.17 -15.98
C GLY A 361 -2.09 -32.86 -17.44
N GLY A 362 -3.09 -32.69 -18.31
CA GLY A 362 -2.92 -32.24 -19.69
C GLY A 362 -2.31 -30.84 -19.80
N ARG A 363 -1.60 -30.56 -20.90
CA ARG A 363 -0.96 -29.26 -21.14
C ARG A 363 -1.70 -28.46 -22.21
N CYS A 364 -2.17 -27.25 -21.87
CA CYS A 364 -2.77 -26.33 -22.85
C CYS A 364 -1.70 -25.73 -23.77
N GLN A 365 -1.95 -25.76 -25.07
CA GLN A 365 -1.16 -25.07 -26.08
C GLN A 365 -2.09 -24.23 -26.98
N ALA A 366 -1.65 -23.00 -27.29
CA ALA A 366 -2.37 -22.12 -28.21
C ALA A 366 -2.00 -22.49 -29.65
N GLU A 367 -2.96 -23.02 -30.41
CA GLU A 367 -2.79 -23.38 -31.82
C GLU A 367 -3.85 -22.64 -32.66
N SER A 368 -3.39 -21.85 -33.63
CA SER A 368 -4.23 -21.03 -34.54
C SER A 368 -5.29 -20.15 -33.85
N GLY A 369 -4.99 -19.60 -32.67
CA GLY A 369 -5.89 -18.72 -31.92
C GLY A 369 -6.93 -19.43 -31.04
N SER A 370 -6.87 -20.76 -30.93
CA SER A 370 -7.71 -21.57 -30.04
C SER A 370 -6.86 -22.37 -29.06
N ALA A 371 -7.38 -22.60 -27.85
CA ALA A 371 -6.71 -23.38 -26.81
C ALA A 371 -6.98 -24.89 -27.01
N VAL A 372 -5.92 -25.68 -27.20
CA VAL A 372 -5.97 -27.13 -27.42
C VAL A 372 -5.20 -27.84 -26.29
N CYS A 373 -5.78 -28.90 -25.72
CA CYS A 373 -5.19 -29.67 -24.63
C CYS A 373 -4.41 -30.88 -25.16
N LEU A 374 -3.16 -31.03 -24.71
CA LEU A 374 -2.31 -32.19 -24.97
C LEU A 374 -2.39 -33.14 -23.78
N CYS A 375 -2.93 -34.35 -23.98
CA CYS A 375 -3.20 -35.29 -22.89
C CYS A 375 -1.98 -36.14 -22.50
N GLN A 376 -1.89 -36.45 -21.21
CA GLN A 376 -0.92 -37.42 -20.70
C GLN A 376 -1.34 -38.85 -21.06
N ALA A 377 -0.37 -39.78 -21.08
CA ALA A 377 -0.66 -41.18 -21.36
C ALA A 377 -1.66 -41.75 -20.34
N GLY A 378 -2.68 -42.47 -20.84
CA GLY A 378 -3.83 -42.94 -20.04
C GLY A 378 -5.07 -42.05 -20.14
N TYR A 379 -4.99 -40.85 -20.75
CA TYR A 379 -6.14 -39.95 -20.88
C TYR A 379 -6.40 -39.51 -22.34
N THR A 380 -7.67 -39.27 -22.64
CA THR A 380 -8.18 -38.79 -23.93
C THR A 380 -9.27 -37.73 -23.74
N GLY A 381 -9.79 -37.17 -24.83
CA GLY A 381 -10.79 -36.10 -24.80
C GLY A 381 -10.21 -34.70 -25.05
N THR A 382 -11.09 -33.72 -25.28
CA THR A 382 -10.69 -32.38 -25.74
C THR A 382 -10.17 -31.47 -24.63
N ALA A 383 -10.41 -31.85 -23.39
CA ALA A 383 -9.84 -31.28 -22.18
C ALA A 383 -9.03 -32.34 -21.40
N CYS A 384 -8.76 -33.52 -21.98
CA CYS A 384 -8.12 -34.65 -21.31
C CYS A 384 -8.92 -35.20 -20.12
N GLU A 385 -10.24 -35.02 -20.17
CA GLU A 385 -11.22 -35.35 -19.14
C GLU A 385 -11.54 -36.85 -19.07
N THR A 386 -11.24 -37.60 -20.12
CA THR A 386 -11.64 -39.00 -20.24
C THR A 386 -10.47 -39.90 -19.92
N ASP A 387 -10.57 -40.68 -18.85
CA ASP A 387 -9.65 -41.79 -18.56
C ASP A 387 -9.83 -42.88 -19.62
N VAL A 388 -8.73 -43.45 -20.09
CA VAL A 388 -8.77 -44.53 -21.08
C VAL A 388 -9.02 -45.83 -20.34
N ASP A 389 -10.19 -46.44 -20.54
CA ASP A 389 -10.54 -47.71 -19.90
C ASP A 389 -9.68 -48.87 -20.42
N GLU A 390 -8.62 -49.21 -19.68
CA GLU A 390 -7.71 -50.29 -20.00
C GLU A 390 -8.35 -51.68 -19.76
N CYS A 391 -9.42 -51.73 -18.95
CA CYS A 391 -10.22 -52.92 -18.70
C CYS A 391 -11.14 -53.31 -19.88
N ALA A 392 -11.43 -52.40 -20.82
CA ALA A 392 -12.21 -52.69 -22.02
C ALA A 392 -11.62 -53.83 -22.88
N SER A 393 -10.32 -54.11 -22.74
CA SER A 393 -9.62 -55.21 -23.41
C SER A 393 -9.82 -56.59 -22.76
N GLY A 394 -10.50 -56.65 -21.60
CA GLY A 394 -10.78 -57.87 -20.84
C GLY A 394 -9.55 -58.57 -20.24
N PRO A 395 -8.70 -57.88 -19.44
CA PRO A 395 -7.43 -58.45 -19.02
C PRO A 395 -7.48 -59.33 -17.76
N CYS A 396 -8.58 -59.46 -17.01
CA CYS A 396 -8.61 -60.30 -15.80
C CYS A 396 -9.10 -61.73 -16.08
N LEU A 397 -8.48 -62.73 -15.43
CA LEU A 397 -8.77 -64.16 -15.65
C LEU A 397 -9.62 -64.74 -14.51
N ASN A 398 -10.15 -65.95 -14.70
CA ASN A 398 -10.97 -66.71 -13.72
C ASN A 398 -12.19 -65.96 -13.15
N GLY A 399 -12.80 -65.09 -13.94
CA GLY A 399 -13.96 -64.29 -13.50
C GLY A 399 -13.60 -63.13 -12.58
N GLY A 400 -12.31 -62.79 -12.44
CA GLY A 400 -11.87 -61.60 -11.72
C GLY A 400 -12.42 -60.32 -12.35
N SER A 401 -12.90 -59.40 -11.51
CA SER A 401 -13.40 -58.10 -11.94
C SER A 401 -12.23 -57.16 -12.19
N CYS A 402 -12.11 -56.66 -13.42
CA CYS A 402 -11.13 -55.66 -13.77
C CYS A 402 -11.53 -54.30 -13.20
N VAL A 403 -10.60 -53.64 -12.53
CA VAL A 403 -10.72 -52.28 -12.06
C VAL A 403 -9.73 -51.43 -12.85
N ASP A 404 -10.31 -50.50 -13.60
CA ASP A 404 -9.60 -49.55 -14.43
C ASP A 404 -8.78 -48.60 -13.55
N LEU A 405 -7.55 -48.32 -13.95
CA LEU A 405 -6.64 -47.39 -13.28
C LEU A 405 -6.04 -46.47 -14.33
N VAL A 406 -5.60 -45.29 -13.90
CA VAL A 406 -5.03 -44.30 -14.82
C VAL A 406 -3.77 -44.83 -15.54
N GLY A 407 -3.91 -45.18 -16.82
CA GLY A 407 -2.85 -45.73 -17.67
C GLY A 407 -2.43 -47.16 -17.29
N ASN A 408 -3.25 -47.91 -16.54
CA ASN A 408 -2.98 -49.27 -16.07
C ASN A 408 -4.28 -49.99 -15.63
N PHE A 409 -4.22 -51.24 -15.17
CA PHE A 409 -5.39 -51.91 -14.59
C PHE A 409 -5.00 -52.80 -13.40
N THR A 410 -5.95 -53.07 -12.53
CA THR A 410 -5.81 -54.10 -11.47
C THR A 410 -6.97 -55.08 -11.50
N CYS A 411 -6.72 -56.33 -11.16
CA CYS A 411 -7.74 -57.37 -11.13
C CYS A 411 -8.15 -57.69 -9.69
N LEU A 412 -9.44 -57.56 -9.41
CA LEU A 412 -10.04 -58.02 -8.16
C LEU A 412 -10.48 -59.47 -8.31
N CYS A 413 -9.92 -60.33 -7.49
CA CYS A 413 -10.05 -61.76 -7.61
C CYS A 413 -11.17 -62.26 -6.71
N SER A 414 -12.12 -63.00 -7.29
CA SER A 414 -13.18 -63.61 -6.51
C SER A 414 -12.60 -64.76 -5.69
N GLU A 415 -12.77 -64.73 -4.37
CA GLU A 415 -12.39 -65.82 -3.48
C GLU A 415 -12.94 -67.16 -4.03
N PRO A 416 -12.12 -68.22 -4.17
CA PRO A 416 -10.82 -68.38 -3.53
C PRO A 416 -9.65 -67.71 -4.26
N PHE A 417 -9.82 -67.19 -5.48
CA PHE A 417 -8.74 -66.78 -6.41
C PHE A 417 -7.98 -65.49 -6.00
N ALA A 418 -6.70 -65.39 -6.38
CA ALA A 418 -5.70 -64.38 -6.01
C ALA A 418 -4.58 -64.31 -7.07
N GLY A 419 -3.81 -63.23 -7.12
CA GLY A 419 -2.77 -62.98 -8.15
C GLY A 419 -3.09 -61.75 -9.01
N PRO A 420 -2.12 -61.11 -9.69
CA PRO A 420 -2.31 -59.86 -10.43
C PRO A 420 -3.33 -59.94 -11.57
N ARG A 421 -3.67 -61.15 -12.06
CA ARG A 421 -4.77 -61.39 -13.00
C ARG A 421 -5.76 -62.44 -12.48
N CYS A 422 -5.76 -62.70 -11.18
CA CYS A 422 -6.67 -63.63 -10.48
C CYS A 422 -6.48 -65.12 -10.79
N GLU A 423 -5.23 -65.54 -10.81
CA GLU A 423 -4.83 -66.88 -11.25
C GLU A 423 -4.78 -68.00 -10.17
N THR A 424 -4.96 -67.75 -8.86
CA THR A 424 -4.56 -68.70 -7.76
C THR A 424 -5.51 -68.79 -6.53
N GLY A 425 -5.98 -69.96 -6.03
CA GLY A 425 -7.11 -70.03 -5.04
C GLY A 425 -6.93 -70.53 -3.56
N SER A 426 -7.58 -69.95 -2.51
CA SER A 426 -7.90 -70.54 -1.14
C SER A 426 -9.14 -69.96 -0.34
N HIS A 427 -9.76 -70.70 0.63
CA HIS A 427 -11.16 -70.59 1.19
C HIS A 427 -11.45 -69.80 2.55
N PRO A 428 -12.74 -69.50 2.94
CA PRO A 428 -13.19 -68.47 3.95
C PRO A 428 -14.00 -68.92 5.22
N VAL A 429 -14.42 -67.97 6.11
CA VAL A 429 -15.26 -68.10 7.37
C VAL A 429 -16.30 -66.91 7.48
N PRO A 430 -17.49 -67.02 8.16
CA PRO A 430 -18.80 -66.45 7.71
C PRO A 430 -19.52 -65.32 8.54
N ASP A 431 -20.68 -64.87 8.00
CA ASP A 431 -21.61 -63.73 8.25
C ASP A 431 -22.42 -63.68 9.61
N PRO A 432 -22.56 -62.49 10.26
CA PRO A 432 -23.23 -62.26 11.55
C PRO A 432 -24.78 -62.04 11.57
N CYS A 433 -25.48 -61.89 10.43
CA CYS A 433 -26.95 -61.64 10.40
C CYS A 433 -27.83 -62.88 10.68
N LEU A 434 -27.22 -64.05 10.85
CA LEU A 434 -27.91 -65.33 11.09
C LEU A 434 -28.64 -65.43 12.45
N SER A 435 -28.46 -64.46 13.36
CA SER A 435 -29.00 -64.48 14.72
C SER A 435 -30.36 -63.76 14.91
N ALA A 436 -30.92 -63.17 13.84
CA ALA A 436 -32.23 -62.48 13.81
C ALA A 436 -32.51 -61.49 14.98
N PRO A 437 -31.72 -60.40 15.12
CA PRO A 437 -31.73 -59.55 16.31
C PRO A 437 -32.82 -58.45 16.38
N CYS A 438 -33.45 -58.06 15.26
CA CYS A 438 -34.46 -56.99 15.21
C CYS A 438 -35.86 -57.47 15.65
N GLN A 439 -36.59 -56.68 16.44
CA GLN A 439 -37.90 -57.07 17.01
C GLN A 439 -39.06 -56.19 16.50
N ASN A 440 -40.29 -56.57 16.84
CA ASN A 440 -41.54 -55.89 16.44
C ASN A 440 -41.69 -55.67 14.91
N GLY A 441 -41.16 -56.59 14.12
CA GLY A 441 -41.23 -56.56 12.66
C GLY A 441 -40.19 -55.67 11.99
N GLY A 442 -39.11 -55.29 12.70
CA GLY A 442 -37.99 -54.55 12.11
C GLY A 442 -37.07 -55.41 11.23
N THR A 443 -36.49 -54.80 10.20
CA THR A 443 -35.66 -55.48 9.18
C THR A 443 -34.17 -55.35 9.54
N CYS A 444 -33.43 -56.47 9.50
CA CYS A 444 -32.00 -56.52 9.81
C CYS A 444 -31.14 -56.41 8.55
N VAL A 445 -30.13 -55.54 8.58
CA VAL A 445 -29.15 -55.37 7.49
C VAL A 445 -27.72 -55.51 8.02
N ASP A 446 -26.87 -56.26 7.31
CA ASP A 446 -25.45 -56.47 7.62
C ASP A 446 -24.66 -55.19 7.32
N ALA A 447 -23.75 -54.82 8.23
CA ALA A 447 -22.96 -53.60 8.14
C ALA A 447 -21.49 -53.91 8.50
N GLU A 448 -20.55 -53.09 8.00
CA GLU A 448 -19.11 -53.34 8.13
C GLU A 448 -18.60 -53.48 9.59
N GLU A 449 -19.41 -53.08 10.58
CA GLU A 449 -19.23 -53.43 12.00
C GLU A 449 -20.54 -53.96 12.66
N GLY A 450 -21.13 -55.05 12.15
CA GLY A 450 -22.23 -55.77 12.81
C GLY A 450 -23.57 -55.66 12.08
N TYR A 451 -24.66 -55.31 12.77
CA TYR A 451 -26.01 -55.25 12.16
C TYR A 451 -26.78 -53.97 12.54
N VAL A 452 -27.70 -53.55 11.67
CA VAL A 452 -28.60 -52.40 11.89
C VAL A 452 -30.06 -52.83 11.70
N CYS A 453 -30.99 -52.27 12.51
CA CYS A 453 -32.43 -52.59 12.49
C CYS A 453 -33.28 -51.38 12.06
N GLU A 454 -34.15 -51.58 11.08
CA GLU A 454 -35.13 -50.57 10.63
C GLU A 454 -36.51 -50.79 11.28
N CYS A 455 -37.05 -49.79 11.99
CA CYS A 455 -38.24 -49.95 12.84
C CYS A 455 -39.56 -49.46 12.19
N PRO A 456 -40.68 -50.21 12.33
CA PRO A 456 -42.01 -49.80 11.85
C PRO A 456 -42.65 -48.64 12.64
N GLN A 457 -43.62 -47.93 12.04
CA GLN A 457 -44.30 -46.77 12.64
C GLN A 457 -44.89 -47.06 14.03
N GLY A 458 -44.58 -46.17 14.98
CA GLY A 458 -45.02 -46.26 16.37
C GLY A 458 -44.06 -46.99 17.31
N PHE A 459 -42.92 -47.48 16.80
CA PHE A 459 -41.85 -48.09 17.59
C PHE A 459 -40.49 -47.42 17.36
N THR A 460 -39.64 -47.34 18.39
CA THR A 460 -38.30 -46.70 18.36
C THR A 460 -37.28 -47.53 19.17
N GLY A 461 -35.97 -47.25 19.00
CA GLY A 461 -34.86 -47.95 19.69
C GLY A 461 -34.03 -48.88 18.77
N LEU A 462 -32.84 -49.29 19.23
CA LEU A 462 -31.84 -50.05 18.45
C LEU A 462 -32.32 -51.45 17.99
N ASP A 463 -33.28 -52.04 18.71
CA ASP A 463 -33.93 -53.30 18.38
C ASP A 463 -35.46 -53.14 18.20
N CYS A 464 -35.94 -51.90 18.02
CA CYS A 464 -37.33 -51.54 17.74
C CYS A 464 -38.36 -51.84 18.85
N ARG A 465 -38.00 -51.68 20.13
CA ARG A 465 -38.83 -52.09 21.28
C ARG A 465 -39.75 -51.03 21.92
N GLU A 466 -39.53 -49.73 21.73
CA GLU A 466 -40.19 -48.67 22.54
C GLU A 466 -41.35 -47.98 21.82
N ARG A 467 -42.43 -47.52 22.49
CA ARG A 467 -43.69 -46.96 21.87
C ARG A 467 -43.96 -45.49 22.28
N THR A 468 -44.45 -44.63 21.38
CA THR A 468 -44.60 -43.14 21.57
C THR A 468 -46.02 -42.62 21.95
N PRO A 469 -46.19 -41.52 22.74
CA PRO A 469 -47.50 -40.91 23.10
C PRO A 469 -47.89 -39.61 22.34
N GLU A 470 -49.19 -39.26 22.36
CA GLU A 470 -49.90 -38.28 21.48
C GLU A 470 -50.09 -36.81 22.01
N HIS A 471 -50.30 -35.89 21.04
CA HIS A 471 -50.96 -34.54 21.00
C HIS A 471 -50.12 -33.23 20.96
N CYS A 472 -50.23 -32.47 19.85
CA CYS A 472 -49.68 -31.10 19.58
C CYS A 472 -50.81 -30.14 19.12
N GLY A 473 -50.85 -28.87 19.58
CA GLY A 473 -51.97 -27.93 19.33
C GLY A 473 -51.58 -26.54 18.81
N CYS A 474 -51.25 -26.41 17.51
CA CYS A 474 -51.00 -25.13 16.83
C CYS A 474 -52.28 -24.40 16.39
N ARG A 475 -52.27 -23.06 16.33
CA ARG A 475 -53.38 -22.18 15.91
C ARG A 475 -53.06 -21.46 14.58
N ASN A 476 -54.04 -20.75 14.01
CA ASN A 476 -53.91 -19.90 12.81
C ASN A 476 -53.15 -20.52 11.61
N GLY A 477 -53.35 -21.82 11.37
CA GLY A 477 -52.76 -22.52 10.22
C GLY A 477 -51.29 -22.93 10.38
N GLY A 478 -50.72 -22.86 11.59
CA GLY A 478 -49.34 -23.28 11.87
C GLY A 478 -49.14 -24.81 11.86
N ARG A 479 -47.95 -25.26 11.45
CA ARG A 479 -47.58 -26.69 11.30
C ARG A 479 -46.58 -27.12 12.37
N CYS A 480 -46.83 -28.20 13.13
CA CYS A 480 -45.90 -28.69 14.17
C CYS A 480 -44.58 -29.20 13.54
N LEU A 481 -43.44 -28.87 14.14
CA LEU A 481 -42.11 -29.26 13.65
C LEU A 481 -41.56 -30.53 14.32
N GLU A 482 -41.91 -30.83 15.59
CA GLU A 482 -41.51 -32.07 16.28
C GLU A 482 -42.57 -32.55 17.29
N ALA A 483 -42.72 -33.88 17.46
CA ALA A 483 -43.84 -34.49 18.19
C ALA A 483 -43.73 -34.42 19.73
N ASN A 484 -42.66 -33.87 20.31
CA ASN A 484 -42.45 -33.89 21.77
C ASN A 484 -42.24 -32.49 22.41
N THR A 485 -42.36 -31.41 21.64
CA THR A 485 -42.46 -30.03 22.16
C THR A 485 -43.40 -29.24 21.26
N THR A 486 -44.34 -28.48 21.84
CA THR A 486 -45.28 -27.63 21.09
C THR A 486 -44.54 -26.46 20.42
N LEU A 487 -43.92 -26.73 19.27
CA LEU A 487 -43.24 -25.76 18.42
C LEU A 487 -43.90 -25.74 17.03
N CYS A 488 -44.56 -24.62 16.72
CA CYS A 488 -45.34 -24.43 15.52
C CYS A 488 -44.60 -23.56 14.48
N GLN A 489 -44.61 -23.97 13.22
CA GLN A 489 -44.17 -23.17 12.08
C GLN A 489 -45.34 -22.32 11.56
N CYS A 490 -45.23 -20.99 11.67
CA CYS A 490 -46.33 -20.07 11.37
C CYS A 490 -46.33 -19.56 9.91
N PRO A 491 -47.50 -19.35 9.29
CA PRO A 491 -47.63 -18.69 7.98
C PRO A 491 -47.21 -17.20 8.02
N PRO A 492 -46.89 -16.58 6.86
CA PRO A 492 -46.54 -15.17 6.78
C PRO A 492 -47.65 -14.28 7.35
N GLY A 493 -47.29 -13.36 8.25
CA GLY A 493 -48.23 -12.50 8.97
C GLY A 493 -48.57 -12.96 10.40
N PHE A 494 -48.15 -14.16 10.82
CA PHE A 494 -48.40 -14.67 12.18
C PHE A 494 -47.11 -15.12 12.88
N PHE A 495 -47.05 -14.95 14.21
CA PHE A 495 -45.92 -15.35 15.04
C PHE A 495 -46.36 -15.76 16.46
N GLY A 496 -45.51 -16.47 17.21
CA GLY A 496 -45.84 -17.03 18.54
C GLY A 496 -45.59 -18.54 18.61
N LEU A 497 -45.49 -19.09 19.83
CA LEU A 497 -45.18 -20.52 20.06
C LEU A 497 -46.25 -21.45 19.48
N LEU A 498 -47.49 -20.97 19.39
CA LEU A 498 -48.64 -21.65 18.81
C LEU A 498 -49.24 -20.89 17.61
N CYS A 499 -48.52 -19.92 17.04
CA CYS A 499 -48.99 -19.00 15.98
C CYS A 499 -50.19 -18.13 16.38
N GLU A 500 -50.22 -17.64 17.62
CA GLU A 500 -51.34 -16.92 18.22
C GLU A 500 -51.37 -15.40 17.98
N PHE A 501 -50.31 -14.79 17.43
CA PHE A 501 -50.22 -13.34 17.23
C PHE A 501 -50.19 -12.95 15.73
N GLU A 502 -50.94 -11.91 15.35
CA GLU A 502 -51.04 -11.39 13.98
C GLU A 502 -50.31 -10.04 13.84
N VAL A 503 -49.58 -9.85 12.74
CA VAL A 503 -48.90 -8.60 12.38
C VAL A 503 -49.81 -7.77 11.47
N THR A 504 -50.29 -6.63 11.96
CA THR A 504 -51.22 -5.76 11.21
C THR A 504 -50.49 -4.88 10.19
N ALA A 505 -51.21 -4.42 9.15
CA ALA A 505 -50.68 -3.48 8.15
C ALA A 505 -50.60 -2.02 8.65
N THR A 506 -50.79 -1.78 9.95
CA THR A 506 -50.91 -0.45 10.55
C THR A 506 -49.53 0.06 11.03
N PRO A 507 -49.00 1.17 10.48
CA PRO A 507 -47.69 1.71 10.86
C PRO A 507 -47.68 2.37 12.24
N CYS A 508 -46.58 2.22 12.99
CA CYS A 508 -46.41 2.80 14.32
C CYS A 508 -44.99 3.35 14.56
N ASN A 509 -44.78 4.07 15.67
CA ASN A 509 -43.53 4.75 16.04
C ASN A 509 -43.41 4.74 17.58
N MET A 510 -42.19 4.83 18.13
CA MET A 510 -41.92 4.95 19.58
C MET A 510 -42.73 6.03 20.34
N ASN A 511 -43.33 7.01 19.65
CA ASN A 511 -44.12 8.08 20.27
C ASN A 511 -45.65 7.94 20.08
N THR A 512 -46.15 6.91 19.37
CA THR A 512 -47.60 6.63 19.23
C THR A 512 -47.91 5.17 19.57
N GLN A 513 -48.73 4.95 20.61
CA GLN A 513 -49.23 3.61 20.93
C GLN A 513 -50.22 3.15 19.86
N CYS A 514 -50.22 1.85 19.57
CA CYS A 514 -51.19 1.24 18.66
C CYS A 514 -52.62 1.48 19.17
N PRO A 515 -53.61 1.71 18.30
CA PRO A 515 -54.97 2.11 18.69
C PRO A 515 -55.61 1.22 19.75
N ASP A 516 -55.26 -0.07 19.76
CA ASP A 516 -55.80 -1.09 20.66
C ASP A 516 -54.89 -1.42 21.86
N GLY A 517 -53.86 -0.61 22.12
CA GLY A 517 -52.90 -0.82 23.23
C GLY A 517 -51.80 -1.85 22.96
N GLY A 518 -51.67 -2.32 21.71
CA GLY A 518 -50.61 -3.20 21.24
C GLY A 518 -49.22 -2.56 21.20
N TYR A 519 -48.16 -3.39 21.17
CA TYR A 519 -46.78 -2.92 21.07
C TYR A 519 -46.28 -2.88 19.62
N CYS A 520 -45.37 -1.95 19.35
CA CYS A 520 -44.85 -1.65 18.01
C CYS A 520 -43.52 -2.39 17.76
N MET A 521 -43.40 -3.13 16.66
CA MET A 521 -42.18 -3.88 16.32
C MET A 521 -41.80 -3.75 14.83
N GLU A 522 -40.51 -3.85 14.52
CA GLU A 522 -39.97 -3.70 13.17
C GLU A 522 -40.13 -4.99 12.35
N TYR A 523 -40.80 -4.90 11.20
CA TYR A 523 -41.03 -6.03 10.29
C TYR A 523 -40.82 -5.56 8.83
N GLY A 524 -39.84 -6.14 8.13
CA GLY A 524 -39.59 -5.84 6.71
C GLY A 524 -39.16 -4.39 6.39
N GLY A 525 -38.56 -3.68 7.35
CA GLY A 525 -38.12 -2.27 7.19
C GLY A 525 -39.18 -1.22 7.49
N SER A 526 -40.33 -1.60 8.09
CA SER A 526 -41.39 -0.72 8.58
C SER A 526 -41.76 -1.09 10.03
N TYR A 527 -42.13 -0.12 10.86
CA TYR A 527 -42.60 -0.35 12.23
C TYR A 527 -44.12 -0.57 12.21
N LEU A 528 -44.60 -1.75 12.63
CA LEU A 528 -46.00 -2.17 12.52
C LEU A 528 -46.60 -2.60 13.88
N CYS A 529 -47.91 -2.41 14.03
CA CYS A 529 -48.65 -2.74 15.24
C CYS A 529 -49.00 -4.23 15.37
N VAL A 530 -48.92 -4.76 16.61
CA VAL A 530 -49.34 -6.13 16.98
C VAL A 530 -50.57 -6.07 17.87
N CYS A 531 -51.67 -6.73 17.49
CA CYS A 531 -52.95 -6.71 18.25
C CYS A 531 -53.35 -8.09 18.77
N HIS A 532 -54.17 -8.13 19.83
CA HIS A 532 -54.97 -9.30 20.19
C HIS A 532 -56.36 -9.15 19.59
N THR A 533 -56.89 -10.22 19.02
CA THR A 533 -58.29 -10.27 18.59
C THR A 533 -59.20 -10.17 19.81
N ASP A 534 -59.79 -8.98 20.02
CA ASP A 534 -61.18 -8.75 20.45
C ASP A 534 -61.30 -7.41 21.22
N HIS A 535 -61.57 -6.28 20.54
CA HIS A 535 -62.58 -5.28 20.94
C HIS A 535 -62.62 -4.05 20.00
N ASN A 536 -63.81 -3.44 19.90
CA ASN A 536 -64.20 -2.37 18.99
C ASN A 536 -64.59 -1.11 19.81
N VAL A 537 -64.26 0.12 19.36
CA VAL A 537 -65.07 1.37 19.42
C VAL A 537 -64.24 2.65 19.08
N SER A 538 -64.89 3.54 18.32
CA SER A 538 -64.51 4.83 17.69
C SER A 538 -64.21 6.03 18.62
N HIS A 539 -63.46 7.07 18.18
CA HIS A 539 -63.86 8.51 18.16
C HIS A 539 -62.81 9.50 17.52
N SER A 540 -63.34 10.41 16.67
CA SER A 540 -62.94 11.75 16.14
C SER A 540 -61.48 12.26 15.95
N LEU A 541 -61.22 12.82 14.75
CA LEU A 541 -59.96 13.34 14.16
C LEU A 541 -59.54 14.79 14.56
N PRO A 542 -58.24 15.12 14.67
CA PRO A 542 -57.68 16.48 14.72
C PRO A 542 -57.22 17.04 13.35
N SER A 543 -56.94 18.34 13.28
CA SER A 543 -56.67 19.10 12.04
C SER A 543 -55.28 18.85 11.42
N PRO A 544 -55.12 18.84 10.08
CA PRO A 544 -53.86 18.48 9.40
C PRO A 544 -52.67 19.45 9.55
N CYS A 545 -52.86 20.71 9.96
CA CYS A 545 -51.73 21.65 10.17
C CYS A 545 -51.16 21.62 11.60
N ASP A 546 -51.73 20.87 12.53
CA ASP A 546 -51.27 20.80 13.94
C ASP A 546 -49.89 20.12 14.09
N SER A 547 -49.36 19.51 13.01
CA SER A 547 -48.07 18.84 12.97
C SER A 547 -46.95 19.64 12.24
N ASP A 548 -47.15 20.94 11.97
CA ASP A 548 -46.20 21.82 11.27
C ASP A 548 -45.56 21.22 9.99
N PRO A 549 -46.36 20.83 8.98
CA PRO A 549 -45.89 20.00 7.88
C PRO A 549 -45.16 20.74 6.72
N CYS A 550 -44.87 22.03 6.86
CA CYS A 550 -44.19 22.84 5.84
C CYS A 550 -42.75 23.18 6.27
N PHE A 551 -41.74 22.71 5.52
CA PHE A 551 -40.33 22.86 5.87
C PHE A 551 -39.72 24.19 5.40
N ASN A 552 -38.51 24.52 5.86
CA ASN A 552 -37.71 25.68 5.42
C ASN A 552 -38.41 27.04 5.53
N GLY A 553 -39.28 27.20 6.55
CA GLY A 553 -40.01 28.45 6.80
C GLY A 553 -41.20 28.68 5.87
N GLY A 554 -41.76 27.63 5.26
CA GLY A 554 -43.03 27.70 4.52
C GLY A 554 -44.25 27.80 5.44
N SER A 555 -45.31 28.48 5.00
CA SER A 555 -46.57 28.63 5.75
C SER A 555 -47.60 27.55 5.38
N CYS A 556 -48.28 26.98 6.39
CA CYS A 556 -49.30 25.92 6.25
C CYS A 556 -50.71 26.51 6.28
N ASP A 557 -51.51 26.23 5.25
CA ASP A 557 -52.95 26.53 5.22
C ASP A 557 -53.77 25.22 5.19
N ALA A 558 -54.71 25.09 6.13
CA ALA A 558 -55.55 23.90 6.31
C ALA A 558 -56.90 24.01 5.57
N HIS A 559 -57.31 22.90 4.95
CA HIS A 559 -58.63 22.65 4.38
C HIS A 559 -59.18 21.34 4.94
N GLU A 560 -60.51 21.13 4.88
CA GLU A 560 -61.30 20.19 5.70
C GLU A 560 -60.73 18.77 5.94
N ASP A 561 -59.86 18.23 5.06
CA ASP A 561 -59.05 17.00 5.28
C ASP A 561 -57.63 17.06 4.65
N SER A 562 -57.09 18.24 4.33
CA SER A 562 -55.80 18.41 3.63
C SER A 562 -55.13 19.76 3.91
N TYR A 563 -53.82 19.88 3.71
CA TYR A 563 -53.09 21.15 3.87
C TYR A 563 -52.26 21.51 2.64
N THR A 564 -51.95 22.80 2.48
CA THR A 564 -51.07 23.33 1.43
C THR A 564 -49.97 24.21 2.01
N CYS A 565 -48.77 24.13 1.44
CA CYS A 565 -47.60 24.88 1.88
C CYS A 565 -47.20 25.97 0.88
N GLU A 566 -47.08 27.22 1.33
CA GLU A 566 -46.49 28.30 0.53
C GLU A 566 -44.98 28.44 0.80
N CYS A 567 -44.18 28.41 -0.27
CA CYS A 567 -42.71 28.33 -0.17
C CYS A 567 -41.99 29.68 -0.41
N PRO A 568 -41.02 30.04 0.45
CA PRO A 568 -40.15 31.20 0.24
C PRO A 568 -39.24 31.08 -1.00
N ARG A 569 -38.81 32.23 -1.56
CA ARG A 569 -37.95 32.27 -2.77
C ARG A 569 -36.66 31.46 -2.59
N GLY A 570 -36.46 30.48 -3.48
CA GLY A 570 -35.31 29.57 -3.46
C GLY A 570 -35.69 28.12 -3.17
N PHE A 571 -36.92 27.88 -2.67
CA PHE A 571 -37.45 26.56 -2.36
C PHE A 571 -38.74 26.27 -3.13
N HIS A 572 -39.00 24.99 -3.39
CA HIS A 572 -40.17 24.46 -4.09
C HIS A 572 -40.41 23.01 -3.63
N GLY A 573 -41.55 22.43 -3.99
CA GLY A 573 -41.98 21.12 -3.48
C GLY A 573 -43.27 21.25 -2.68
N ARG A 574 -43.94 20.13 -2.44
CA ARG A 574 -45.28 20.11 -1.81
C ARG A 574 -45.22 20.57 -0.34
N HIS A 575 -44.06 20.44 0.29
CA HIS A 575 -43.77 20.83 1.67
C HIS A 575 -42.57 21.79 1.76
N CYS A 576 -42.23 22.47 0.66
CA CYS A 576 -41.07 23.38 0.55
C CYS A 576 -39.70 22.70 0.81
N GLU A 577 -39.62 21.41 0.49
CA GLU A 577 -38.48 20.53 0.81
C GLU A 577 -37.33 20.58 -0.21
N LYS A 578 -37.52 21.19 -1.40
CA LYS A 578 -36.54 21.16 -2.49
C LYS A 578 -36.01 22.55 -2.84
N ALA A 579 -34.70 22.75 -2.84
CA ALA A 579 -34.09 24.01 -3.32
C ALA A 579 -34.02 24.07 -4.86
N ARG A 580 -34.15 25.25 -5.48
CA ARG A 580 -33.89 25.46 -6.93
C ARG A 580 -32.44 25.92 -7.15
N PRO A 581 -31.53 25.11 -7.76
CA PRO A 581 -30.16 25.53 -8.03
C PRO A 581 -30.01 26.26 -9.39
N ARG A 582 -29.07 27.19 -9.49
CA ARG A 582 -28.58 27.75 -10.77
C ARG A 582 -27.63 26.74 -11.46
N LEU A 583 -27.65 26.65 -12.79
CA LEU A 583 -27.07 25.52 -13.53
C LEU A 583 -25.52 25.44 -13.48
N CYS A 584 -24.77 26.56 -13.56
CA CYS A 584 -23.30 26.51 -13.40
C CYS A 584 -22.85 26.42 -11.92
N SER A 585 -23.74 26.58 -10.93
CA SER A 585 -23.39 26.44 -9.50
C SER A 585 -23.15 24.98 -9.08
N SER A 586 -23.54 24.03 -9.93
CA SER A 586 -23.29 22.59 -9.76
C SER A 586 -21.90 22.15 -10.28
N GLY A 587 -21.12 23.07 -10.86
CA GLY A 587 -19.80 22.78 -11.43
C GLY A 587 -19.82 21.72 -12.53
N PRO A 588 -20.64 21.86 -13.59
CA PRO A 588 -20.91 20.75 -14.50
C PRO A 588 -19.79 20.49 -15.54
N CYS A 589 -18.76 21.33 -15.60
CA CYS A 589 -17.58 21.15 -16.44
C CYS A 589 -16.44 20.50 -15.64
N ARG A 590 -15.88 19.41 -16.15
CA ARG A 590 -14.91 18.55 -15.46
C ARG A 590 -13.48 18.87 -15.91
N ASN A 591 -12.49 18.32 -15.22
CA ASN A 591 -11.06 18.39 -15.62
C ASN A 591 -10.54 19.81 -15.91
N GLY A 592 -10.96 20.80 -15.11
CA GLY A 592 -10.54 22.19 -15.26
C GLY A 592 -11.26 22.96 -16.38
N GLY A 593 -12.33 22.42 -16.97
CA GLY A 593 -13.14 23.11 -17.97
C GLY A 593 -13.97 24.27 -17.40
N THR A 594 -14.07 25.37 -18.14
CA THR A 594 -14.82 26.57 -17.70
C THR A 594 -16.28 26.52 -18.15
N CYS A 595 -17.22 26.67 -17.21
CA CYS A 595 -18.67 26.69 -17.47
C CYS A 595 -19.14 28.08 -17.88
N LYS A 596 -19.87 28.19 -19.00
CA LYS A 596 -20.56 29.41 -19.42
C LYS A 596 -22.05 29.12 -19.63
N GLU A 597 -22.93 29.93 -19.03
CA GLU A 597 -24.38 29.81 -19.19
C GLU A 597 -24.84 30.43 -20.52
N ALA A 598 -25.62 29.68 -21.31
CA ALA A 598 -26.18 30.12 -22.58
C ALA A 598 -27.68 29.78 -22.60
N GLY A 599 -28.52 30.69 -22.08
CA GLY A 599 -29.97 30.50 -22.03
C GLY A 599 -30.37 29.40 -21.02
N SER A 600 -31.07 28.35 -21.48
CA SER A 600 -31.51 27.21 -20.66
C SER A 600 -30.52 26.03 -20.65
N GLU A 601 -29.34 26.18 -21.27
CA GLU A 601 -28.26 25.18 -21.29
C GLU A 601 -26.91 25.80 -20.85
N TYR A 602 -25.93 24.96 -20.55
CA TYR A 602 -24.56 25.35 -20.21
C TYR A 602 -23.55 24.77 -21.22
N HIS A 603 -22.47 25.50 -21.46
CA HIS A 603 -21.40 25.12 -22.37
C HIS A 603 -20.05 25.07 -21.64
N CYS A 604 -19.26 24.03 -21.89
CA CYS A 604 -17.96 23.82 -21.27
C CYS A 604 -16.83 24.01 -22.27
N SER A 605 -15.92 24.94 -22.00
CA SER A 605 -14.68 25.10 -22.76
C SER A 605 -13.55 24.29 -22.13
N CYS A 606 -12.97 23.36 -22.90
CA CYS A 606 -12.12 22.29 -22.37
C CYS A 606 -10.61 22.54 -22.52
N PRO A 607 -9.80 22.20 -21.49
CA PRO A 607 -8.34 22.28 -21.57
C PRO A 607 -7.74 21.26 -22.54
N TYR A 608 -6.56 21.54 -23.10
CA TYR A 608 -5.92 20.79 -24.22
C TYR A 608 -5.73 19.28 -24.02
N ARG A 609 -5.78 18.77 -22.77
CA ARG A 609 -5.71 17.33 -22.46
C ARG A 609 -7.06 16.64 -22.40
N PHE A 610 -8.15 17.38 -22.58
CA PHE A 610 -9.52 16.92 -22.40
C PHE A 610 -10.41 17.35 -23.59
N THR A 611 -11.29 16.45 -24.01
CA THR A 611 -12.31 16.69 -25.04
C THR A 611 -13.68 16.20 -24.54
N GLY A 612 -14.78 16.53 -25.22
CA GLY A 612 -16.14 16.13 -24.79
C GLY A 612 -17.00 17.31 -24.32
N ARG A 613 -18.32 17.08 -24.13
CA ARG A 613 -19.32 18.15 -23.88
C ARG A 613 -19.14 18.82 -22.52
N HIS A 614 -18.48 18.14 -21.59
CA HIS A 614 -18.17 18.54 -20.23
C HIS A 614 -16.68 18.37 -19.91
N CYS A 615 -15.82 18.24 -20.93
CA CYS A 615 -14.37 18.05 -20.80
C CYS A 615 -13.97 16.73 -20.13
N GLU A 616 -14.72 15.67 -20.41
CA GLU A 616 -14.71 14.38 -19.73
C GLU A 616 -13.71 13.34 -20.31
N ILE A 617 -13.10 13.58 -21.48
CA ILE A 617 -12.32 12.57 -22.22
C ILE A 617 -10.84 12.94 -22.28
N GLY A 618 -9.92 12.14 -21.69
CA GLY A 618 -8.46 12.39 -21.67
C GLY A 618 -7.61 11.53 -22.65
N LYS A 619 -6.37 11.95 -22.99
CA LYS A 619 -5.40 11.20 -23.86
C LYS A 619 -4.31 10.41 -23.06
N PRO A 620 -3.81 9.22 -23.52
CA PRO A 620 -3.08 8.19 -22.72
C PRO A 620 -1.55 8.36 -22.44
N ASP A 621 -0.98 7.56 -21.50
CA ASP A 621 0.38 7.63 -20.86
C ASP A 621 1.43 6.59 -21.38
N SER A 622 2.72 6.98 -21.44
CA SER A 622 3.83 6.25 -22.12
C SER A 622 4.98 5.71 -21.22
N CYS A 623 5.00 5.89 -19.88
CA CYS A 623 6.09 5.36 -19.00
C CYS A 623 5.81 3.97 -18.40
N ALA A 624 4.65 3.39 -18.64
CA ALA A 624 4.19 2.16 -17.99
C ALA A 624 5.06 0.92 -18.28
N SER A 625 5.87 0.93 -19.34
CA SER A 625 6.75 -0.19 -19.72
C SER A 625 8.13 -0.20 -19.05
N GLY A 626 8.39 0.70 -18.09
CA GLY A 626 9.69 0.80 -17.40
C GLY A 626 10.90 1.01 -18.31
N PRO A 627 10.90 1.98 -19.24
CA PRO A 627 11.93 2.08 -20.27
C PRO A 627 13.32 2.54 -19.78
N CYS A 628 13.49 3.01 -18.55
CA CYS A 628 14.77 3.59 -18.06
C CYS A 628 15.65 2.56 -17.33
N HIS A 629 16.94 2.50 -17.68
CA HIS A 629 17.97 1.59 -17.19
C HIS A 629 18.91 2.24 -16.15
N ASN A 630 19.80 1.45 -15.53
CA ASN A 630 20.85 1.88 -14.57
C ASN A 630 20.39 2.79 -13.42
N GLY A 631 19.17 2.57 -12.91
CA GLY A 631 18.59 3.38 -11.83
C GLY A 631 18.05 4.75 -12.29
N GLY A 632 17.92 4.96 -13.61
CA GLY A 632 17.24 6.12 -14.19
C GLY A 632 15.75 6.12 -13.89
N THR A 633 15.21 7.31 -13.66
CA THR A 633 13.80 7.50 -13.28
C THR A 633 12.98 7.89 -14.51
N CYS A 634 11.90 7.16 -14.81
CA CYS A 634 11.02 7.44 -15.96
C CYS A 634 10.02 8.53 -15.66
N PHE A 635 9.92 9.50 -16.57
CA PHE A 635 8.93 10.56 -16.54
C PHE A 635 8.13 10.57 -17.84
N HIS A 636 6.82 10.43 -17.71
CA HIS A 636 5.91 10.48 -18.85
C HIS A 636 5.55 11.91 -19.20
N TYR A 637 5.54 12.23 -20.49
CA TYR A 637 4.93 13.45 -21.00
C TYR A 637 4.50 13.26 -22.47
N ILE A 638 3.25 13.59 -22.75
CA ILE A 638 2.57 13.67 -24.06
C ILE A 638 3.06 12.64 -25.10
N GLY A 639 2.59 11.39 -24.97
CA GLY A 639 2.77 10.33 -25.98
C GLY A 639 4.22 9.81 -26.11
N LYS A 640 5.12 10.24 -25.22
CA LYS A 640 6.53 9.83 -25.13
C LYS A 640 6.95 9.77 -23.65
N TYR A 641 8.15 9.26 -23.40
CA TYR A 641 8.77 9.22 -22.06
C TYR A 641 10.18 9.78 -22.11
N LYS A 642 10.66 10.29 -20.97
CA LYS A 642 12.05 10.72 -20.75
C LYS A 642 12.58 10.05 -19.49
N CYS A 643 13.82 9.58 -19.56
CA CYS A 643 14.52 9.00 -18.45
C CYS A 643 15.48 10.04 -17.87
N ASP A 644 15.43 10.24 -16.56
CA ASP A 644 16.37 11.10 -15.85
C ASP A 644 17.41 10.22 -15.17
N CYS A 645 18.67 10.44 -15.53
CA CYS A 645 19.74 9.50 -15.25
C CYS A 645 20.50 9.85 -13.98
N PRO A 646 20.91 8.87 -13.16
CA PRO A 646 21.72 9.12 -11.98
C PRO A 646 23.07 9.75 -12.36
N PRO A 647 23.73 10.48 -11.43
CA PRO A 647 24.96 11.22 -11.71
C PRO A 647 26.00 10.37 -12.44
N GLY A 648 26.30 10.78 -13.67
CA GLY A 648 27.26 10.14 -14.56
C GLY A 648 26.65 9.23 -15.63
N PHE A 649 25.42 8.72 -15.50
CA PHE A 649 24.79 8.00 -16.61
C PHE A 649 24.10 8.96 -17.58
N SER A 650 24.06 8.63 -18.88
CA SER A 650 23.45 9.44 -19.95
C SER A 650 22.74 8.53 -20.97
N GLY A 651 22.14 9.09 -22.02
CA GLY A 651 21.33 8.34 -23.00
C GLY A 651 19.82 8.48 -22.78
N ARG A 652 19.02 8.11 -23.79
CA ARG A 652 17.55 8.33 -23.78
C ARG A 652 16.85 7.51 -22.69
N HIS A 653 17.49 6.41 -22.30
CA HIS A 653 17.05 5.43 -21.32
C HIS A 653 18.05 5.27 -20.18
N CYS A 654 19.03 6.15 -20.01
CA CYS A 654 20.11 6.01 -19.00
C CYS A 654 21.00 4.77 -19.20
N GLU A 655 21.15 4.35 -20.45
CA GLU A 655 21.92 3.20 -20.91
C GLU A 655 23.43 3.48 -21.06
N ILE A 656 23.83 4.75 -21.13
CA ILE A 656 25.23 5.17 -21.34
C ILE A 656 25.88 5.45 -19.98
N ALA A 657 27.03 4.85 -19.70
CA ALA A 657 27.75 5.00 -18.42
C ALA A 657 28.62 6.28 -18.34
N PRO A 658 29.07 6.71 -17.14
CA PRO A 658 29.85 7.93 -16.98
C PRO A 658 31.21 7.89 -17.62
N SER A 659 31.53 9.00 -18.29
CA SER A 659 32.89 9.38 -18.65
C SER A 659 33.81 9.35 -17.42
N PRO A 660 34.89 8.56 -17.43
CA PRO A 660 35.87 8.53 -16.34
C PRO A 660 36.63 9.86 -16.13
N CYS A 661 36.44 10.88 -16.98
CA CYS A 661 37.01 12.22 -16.83
C CYS A 661 36.23 13.17 -15.89
N PHE A 662 35.03 12.80 -15.44
CA PHE A 662 34.15 13.65 -14.63
C PHE A 662 34.74 14.12 -13.28
N ARG A 663 35.78 13.43 -12.77
CA ARG A 663 36.46 13.78 -11.50
C ARG A 663 37.78 14.55 -11.68
N SER A 664 38.06 15.09 -12.86
CA SER A 664 39.33 15.78 -13.18
C SER A 664 40.59 15.01 -12.74
N PRO A 665 40.76 13.75 -13.18
CA PRO A 665 41.81 12.86 -12.66
C PRO A 665 43.25 13.23 -13.06
N CYS A 666 43.46 14.24 -13.90
CA CYS A 666 44.78 14.67 -14.39
C CYS A 666 45.40 15.76 -13.49
N SER A 667 46.64 15.56 -13.05
CA SER A 667 47.45 16.49 -12.24
C SER A 667 48.22 17.49 -13.12
N ASN A 668 48.85 18.51 -12.50
CA ASN A 668 49.72 19.51 -13.17
C ASN A 668 49.11 20.25 -14.38
N GLY A 669 47.79 20.47 -14.35
CA GLY A 669 47.08 21.19 -15.41
C GLY A 669 46.92 20.42 -16.72
N GLY A 670 47.00 19.08 -16.69
CA GLY A 670 46.70 18.21 -17.83
C GLY A 670 45.20 18.16 -18.16
N THR A 671 44.88 17.93 -19.43
CA THR A 671 43.51 17.90 -19.96
C THR A 671 43.05 16.44 -20.12
N CYS A 672 41.91 16.07 -19.55
CA CYS A 672 41.40 14.70 -19.59
C CYS A 672 40.64 14.41 -20.89
N GLU A 673 40.90 13.24 -21.49
CA GLU A 673 40.22 12.69 -22.67
C GLU A 673 39.56 11.36 -22.33
N ASP A 674 38.31 11.22 -22.76
CA ASP A 674 37.45 10.09 -22.44
C ASP A 674 37.59 8.98 -23.49
N LEU A 675 37.94 7.76 -23.04
CA LEU A 675 38.07 6.57 -23.88
C LEU A 675 36.97 5.52 -23.59
N GLY A 676 35.86 5.91 -22.97
CA GLY A 676 34.68 5.07 -22.76
C GLY A 676 34.65 4.41 -21.38
N THR A 677 35.43 3.35 -21.15
CA THR A 677 35.53 2.68 -19.83
C THR A 677 36.76 3.11 -19.02
N ASP A 678 37.66 3.88 -19.61
CA ASP A 678 38.92 4.36 -19.04
C ASP A 678 39.22 5.80 -19.49
N PHE A 679 40.12 6.51 -18.82
CA PHE A 679 40.47 7.91 -19.14
C PHE A 679 41.94 8.06 -19.54
N SER A 680 42.23 9.01 -20.42
CA SER A 680 43.58 9.41 -20.81
C SER A 680 43.84 10.86 -20.44
N CYS A 681 45.05 11.21 -19.99
CA CYS A 681 45.41 12.57 -19.65
C CYS A 681 46.40 13.14 -20.66
N ARG A 682 46.02 14.21 -21.36
CA ARG A 682 46.89 15.00 -22.21
C ARG A 682 47.68 15.99 -21.35
N CYS A 683 48.97 15.71 -21.14
CA CYS A 683 49.82 16.49 -20.25
C CYS A 683 50.34 17.78 -20.89
N ARG A 684 50.53 18.83 -20.09
CA ARG A 684 51.28 20.04 -20.52
C ARG A 684 52.75 19.70 -20.73
N ALA A 685 53.40 20.43 -21.64
CA ALA A 685 54.80 20.23 -22.01
C ALA A 685 55.73 20.19 -20.78
N GLY A 686 56.51 19.11 -20.66
CA GLY A 686 57.42 18.86 -19.53
C GLY A 686 56.93 17.84 -18.50
N TYR A 687 55.68 17.37 -18.58
CA TYR A 687 55.11 16.38 -17.66
C TYR A 687 54.55 15.13 -18.39
N MET A 688 54.64 13.96 -17.77
CA MET A 688 54.18 12.67 -18.30
C MET A 688 53.58 11.74 -17.21
N GLY A 689 53.07 10.59 -17.63
CA GLY A 689 52.41 9.60 -16.78
C GLY A 689 50.88 9.62 -16.91
N ARG A 690 50.22 8.54 -16.47
CA ARG A 690 48.77 8.31 -16.68
C ARG A 690 47.85 9.41 -16.13
N ARG A 691 48.35 10.22 -15.20
CA ARG A 691 47.69 11.41 -14.63
C ARG A 691 48.57 12.66 -14.70
N CYS A 692 49.59 12.71 -15.57
CA CYS A 692 50.55 13.83 -15.67
C CYS A 692 51.31 14.13 -14.38
N GLN A 693 51.60 13.09 -13.60
CA GLN A 693 52.18 13.19 -12.26
C GLN A 693 53.71 13.26 -12.21
N ALA A 694 54.42 13.03 -13.33
CA ALA A 694 55.88 12.93 -13.38
C ALA A 694 56.50 13.89 -14.41
N GLU A 695 57.78 14.23 -14.30
CA GLU A 695 58.52 15.05 -15.27
C GLU A 695 59.04 14.20 -16.45
N VAL A 696 59.30 14.82 -17.61
CA VAL A 696 59.65 14.13 -18.87
C VAL A 696 61.12 13.64 -18.92
N ASP A 697 61.30 12.33 -19.07
CA ASP A 697 62.53 11.54 -19.21
C ASP A 697 62.38 10.55 -20.39
N CYS A 698 63.14 10.73 -21.47
CA CYS A 698 63.01 9.94 -22.70
C CYS A 698 63.61 8.53 -22.61
N GLY A 699 64.21 8.16 -21.47
CA GLY A 699 64.96 6.90 -21.33
C GLY A 699 66.21 6.84 -22.22
N PRO A 700 66.96 5.71 -22.22
CA PRO A 700 68.10 5.54 -23.12
C PRO A 700 67.66 5.49 -24.60
N PRO A 701 68.35 6.18 -25.54
CA PRO A 701 68.02 6.16 -26.96
C PRO A 701 68.09 4.76 -27.58
N ALA A 702 67.26 4.52 -28.61
CA ALA A 702 67.12 3.22 -29.25
C ALA A 702 68.32 2.84 -30.14
N GLU A 703 68.82 1.60 -30.03
CA GLU A 703 69.88 1.10 -30.90
C GLU A 703 69.39 0.93 -32.36
N VAL A 704 70.18 1.38 -33.34
CA VAL A 704 69.87 1.29 -34.77
C VAL A 704 70.67 0.13 -35.37
N LYS A 705 69.99 -0.77 -36.11
CA LYS A 705 70.63 -1.91 -36.78
C LYS A 705 71.68 -1.43 -37.78
N HIS A 706 72.84 -2.08 -37.76
CA HIS A 706 74.01 -1.69 -38.55
C HIS A 706 74.53 -0.28 -38.20
N ALA A 707 74.48 0.14 -36.92
CA ALA A 707 75.05 1.40 -36.44
C ALA A 707 75.46 1.39 -34.95
N THR A 708 76.38 2.29 -34.56
CA THR A 708 76.90 2.48 -33.19
C THR A 708 76.40 3.79 -32.52
N LEU A 709 76.00 3.74 -31.22
CA LEU A 709 75.27 4.80 -30.47
C LEU A 709 76.04 5.39 -29.25
N ARG A 710 75.97 6.72 -29.02
CA ARG A 710 76.44 7.41 -27.78
C ARG A 710 75.54 8.58 -27.33
N PHE A 711 75.33 8.80 -26.02
CA PHE A 711 74.49 9.90 -25.48
C PHE A 711 74.90 10.41 -24.07
N ASN A 712 74.48 11.63 -23.69
CA ASN A 712 74.94 12.33 -22.47
C ASN A 712 73.96 12.36 -21.27
N GLY A 713 72.73 11.89 -21.45
CA GLY A 713 71.67 11.86 -20.43
C GLY A 713 70.32 11.45 -21.06
N THR A 714 69.27 11.28 -20.26
CA THR A 714 67.95 10.81 -20.75
C THR A 714 66.81 11.81 -20.55
N ARG A 715 67.07 12.93 -19.86
CA ARG A 715 66.05 13.95 -19.54
C ARG A 715 65.82 14.94 -20.67
N LEU A 716 64.70 15.67 -20.63
CA LEU A 716 64.32 16.67 -21.63
C LEU A 716 65.48 17.62 -22.00
N GLY A 717 65.88 17.62 -23.29
CA GLY A 717 67.02 18.39 -23.81
C GLY A 717 68.36 17.64 -23.91
N SER A 718 68.44 16.37 -23.47
CA SER A 718 69.64 15.53 -23.62
C SER A 718 69.89 15.11 -25.09
N VAL A 719 71.13 14.73 -25.44
CA VAL A 719 71.59 14.55 -26.83
C VAL A 719 72.22 13.17 -27.10
N ALA A 720 71.91 12.55 -28.25
CA ALA A 720 72.40 11.24 -28.73
C ALA A 720 72.94 11.26 -30.18
N LEU A 721 73.93 10.41 -30.49
CA LEU A 721 74.71 10.38 -31.75
C LEU A 721 74.87 8.95 -32.31
N TYR A 722 74.67 8.74 -33.63
CA TYR A 722 74.70 7.43 -34.31
C TYR A 722 75.67 7.37 -35.52
N LYS A 723 76.30 6.20 -35.78
CA LYS A 723 77.24 5.96 -36.92
C LYS A 723 77.03 4.58 -37.57
N CYS A 724 76.77 4.47 -38.88
CA CYS A 724 76.50 3.20 -39.60
C CYS A 724 77.72 2.27 -39.81
N ASP A 725 77.44 0.97 -39.95
CA ASP A 725 78.35 -0.15 -40.20
C ASP A 725 78.59 -0.36 -41.72
N HIS A 726 79.62 -1.13 -42.07
CA HIS A 726 80.10 -1.28 -43.46
C HIS A 726 79.07 -1.95 -44.40
N GLY A 727 78.87 -1.41 -45.61
CA GLY A 727 77.87 -1.89 -46.59
C GLY A 727 76.54 -1.12 -46.57
N TYR A 728 76.39 -0.18 -45.63
CA TYR A 728 75.19 0.64 -45.49
C TYR A 728 75.55 2.13 -45.42
N SER A 729 74.69 2.99 -45.97
CA SER A 729 74.91 4.45 -46.01
C SER A 729 73.81 5.23 -45.29
N LEU A 730 74.18 6.36 -44.67
CA LEU A 730 73.27 7.19 -43.90
C LEU A 730 72.26 7.90 -44.79
N SER A 731 70.98 7.84 -44.42
CA SER A 731 69.88 8.47 -45.14
C SER A 731 69.84 10.00 -45.03
N SER A 732 70.51 10.62 -44.04
CA SER A 732 70.43 12.06 -43.78
C SER A 732 71.71 12.63 -43.14
N PRO A 733 72.13 13.87 -43.46
CA PRO A 733 73.38 14.46 -42.96
C PRO A 733 73.37 14.94 -41.49
N ASN A 734 72.21 14.99 -40.82
CA ASN A 734 72.13 15.49 -39.44
C ASN A 734 72.35 14.35 -38.40
N HIS A 735 73.40 14.47 -37.60
CA HIS A 735 73.90 13.39 -36.72
C HIS A 735 73.35 13.45 -35.28
N VAL A 736 72.72 14.57 -34.88
CA VAL A 736 72.38 14.87 -33.48
C VAL A 736 70.89 14.62 -33.21
N ARG A 737 70.57 13.82 -32.19
CA ARG A 737 69.20 13.56 -31.73
C ARG A 737 68.99 14.12 -30.34
N VAL A 738 67.81 14.68 -30.10
CA VAL A 738 67.51 15.41 -28.86
C VAL A 738 66.26 14.81 -28.23
N CYS A 739 66.29 14.60 -26.91
CA CYS A 739 65.12 14.19 -26.14
C CYS A 739 64.08 15.31 -26.16
N GLN A 740 62.93 15.05 -26.79
CA GLN A 740 61.91 16.05 -27.10
C GLN A 740 60.87 16.17 -25.96
N PRO A 741 60.11 17.28 -25.88
CA PRO A 741 59.09 17.52 -24.84
C PRO A 741 58.00 16.45 -24.70
N GLN A 742 57.85 15.61 -25.73
CA GLN A 742 56.91 14.48 -25.77
C GLN A 742 57.44 13.21 -25.08
N GLY A 743 58.65 13.23 -24.52
CA GLY A 743 59.25 12.07 -23.84
C GLY A 743 59.79 11.01 -24.79
N VAL A 744 60.09 11.40 -26.04
CA VAL A 744 60.65 10.53 -27.08
C VAL A 744 61.87 11.22 -27.69
N TRP A 745 62.90 10.45 -28.03
CA TRP A 745 64.05 10.94 -28.79
C TRP A 745 63.62 11.28 -30.23
N SER A 746 64.17 12.34 -30.82
CA SER A 746 63.91 12.65 -32.23
C SER A 746 64.34 11.49 -33.15
N GLU A 747 63.58 11.25 -34.23
CA GLU A 747 63.70 10.08 -35.11
C GLU A 747 65.14 9.68 -35.44
N PRO A 748 65.57 8.42 -35.17
CA PRO A 748 66.93 7.98 -35.44
C PRO A 748 67.20 7.86 -36.95
N PRO A 749 68.46 8.05 -37.41
CA PRO A 749 68.81 7.91 -38.82
C PRO A 749 68.69 6.45 -39.29
N GLN A 750 68.43 6.25 -40.58
CA GLN A 750 68.38 4.92 -41.20
C GLN A 750 69.66 4.66 -42.01
N CYS A 751 70.20 3.46 -41.86
CA CYS A 751 71.30 2.96 -42.68
C CYS A 751 70.69 2.14 -43.83
N HIS A 752 70.77 2.65 -45.06
CA HIS A 752 70.20 2.00 -46.24
C HIS A 752 71.22 1.15 -46.98
N GLU A 753 70.68 0.12 -47.62
CA GLU A 753 71.36 -0.92 -48.37
C GLU A 753 71.40 -0.58 -49.89
N THR A 754 72.28 -1.20 -50.69
CA THR A 754 72.56 -0.83 -52.10
C THR A 754 71.98 -1.85 -53.10
N ASP A 755 71.03 -1.44 -53.95
CA ASP A 755 70.22 -2.33 -54.83
C ASP A 755 70.96 -2.89 -56.09
N GLU A 756 70.97 -4.23 -56.25
CA GLU A 756 71.61 -4.99 -57.33
C GLU A 756 70.68 -5.43 -58.49
N CYS A 757 69.35 -5.26 -58.39
CA CYS A 757 68.39 -5.64 -59.46
C CYS A 757 68.42 -4.72 -60.69
N GLN A 758 69.18 -3.62 -60.68
CA GLN A 758 69.30 -2.72 -61.85
C GLN A 758 69.93 -3.38 -63.09
N MET A 759 70.48 -4.60 -62.98
CA MET A 759 71.13 -5.34 -64.09
C MET A 759 70.25 -6.40 -64.80
N GLN A 760 68.97 -6.55 -64.43
CA GLN A 760 67.96 -7.44 -65.06
C GLN A 760 68.32 -8.96 -65.23
N PRO A 761 68.36 -9.75 -64.15
CA PRO A 761 68.83 -11.14 -64.15
C PRO A 761 67.78 -12.30 -64.29
N CYS A 762 66.48 -12.04 -64.48
CA CYS A 762 65.40 -13.06 -64.48
C CYS A 762 64.87 -13.46 -65.89
N ARG A 763 64.47 -14.72 -66.12
CA ARG A 763 64.03 -15.26 -67.44
C ARG A 763 62.54 -15.65 -67.47
N ASN A 764 62.02 -15.97 -68.66
CA ASN A 764 60.63 -16.43 -68.91
C ASN A 764 59.53 -15.49 -68.38
N GLY A 765 59.78 -14.18 -68.45
CA GLY A 765 58.83 -13.16 -67.96
C GLY A 765 58.80 -12.99 -66.44
N GLY A 766 59.74 -13.59 -65.71
CA GLY A 766 59.87 -13.42 -64.26
C GLY A 766 60.39 -12.04 -63.84
N SER A 767 59.91 -11.53 -62.70
CA SER A 767 60.29 -10.21 -62.17
C SER A 767 61.43 -10.32 -61.14
N CYS A 768 62.46 -9.45 -61.25
CA CYS A 768 63.56 -9.36 -60.29
C CYS A 768 63.12 -8.60 -59.03
N ARG A 769 63.49 -9.11 -57.87
CA ARG A 769 63.33 -8.44 -56.58
C ARG A 769 64.66 -8.39 -55.85
N ASP A 770 65.07 -7.18 -55.50
CA ASP A 770 66.33 -6.89 -54.82
C ASP A 770 66.28 -7.31 -53.35
N LEU A 771 67.42 -7.69 -52.79
CA LEU A 771 67.61 -8.08 -51.40
C LEU A 771 68.88 -7.43 -50.85
N PRO A 772 68.98 -7.26 -49.51
CA PRO A 772 70.18 -6.73 -48.88
C PRO A 772 71.49 -7.46 -49.25
N GLY A 773 72.28 -6.91 -50.18
CA GLY A 773 73.50 -7.48 -50.76
C GLY A 773 73.30 -8.68 -51.71
N ALA A 774 72.11 -8.87 -52.30
CA ALA A 774 71.73 -10.01 -53.15
C ALA A 774 70.44 -9.76 -54.01
N PHE A 775 70.02 -10.69 -54.88
CA PHE A 775 68.74 -10.57 -55.64
C PHE A 775 67.97 -11.90 -55.77
N VAL A 776 66.65 -11.85 -56.08
CA VAL A 776 65.79 -13.03 -56.29
C VAL A 776 64.79 -12.86 -57.45
N CYS A 777 64.51 -13.93 -58.21
CA CYS A 777 63.56 -13.92 -59.34
C CYS A 777 62.19 -14.51 -58.97
N GLN A 778 61.11 -13.86 -59.39
CA GLN A 778 59.73 -14.30 -59.19
C GLN A 778 59.12 -14.85 -60.48
N CYS A 779 58.65 -16.09 -60.46
CA CYS A 779 58.24 -16.85 -61.64
C CYS A 779 56.72 -16.82 -61.88
N PRO A 780 56.23 -16.72 -63.14
CA PRO A 780 54.81 -16.78 -63.47
C PRO A 780 54.17 -18.14 -63.17
N ALA A 781 52.86 -18.16 -62.92
CA ALA A 781 52.10 -19.36 -62.57
C ALA A 781 52.25 -20.46 -63.64
N GLY A 782 52.51 -21.68 -63.18
CA GLY A 782 52.94 -22.80 -64.00
C GLY A 782 54.43 -23.07 -63.87
N PHE A 783 55.30 -22.07 -63.62
CA PHE A 783 56.76 -22.21 -63.67
C PHE A 783 57.51 -22.07 -62.31
N THR A 784 58.66 -22.71 -62.15
CA THR A 784 59.54 -22.78 -60.97
C THR A 784 61.04 -22.89 -61.36
N GLY A 785 61.98 -22.60 -60.46
CA GLY A 785 63.43 -22.56 -60.72
C GLY A 785 64.05 -21.19 -60.40
N VAL A 786 65.38 -21.12 -60.20
CA VAL A 786 66.07 -19.90 -59.67
C VAL A 786 66.08 -18.74 -60.66
N HIS A 787 65.85 -19.02 -61.94
CA HIS A 787 65.63 -18.03 -63.00
C HIS A 787 64.28 -18.24 -63.71
N CYS A 788 63.37 -19.03 -63.14
CA CYS A 788 62.02 -19.36 -63.65
C CYS A 788 61.94 -20.34 -64.84
N GLU A 789 62.61 -21.49 -64.73
CA GLU A 789 62.88 -22.41 -65.85
C GLU A 789 62.07 -23.74 -65.97
N THR A 790 61.15 -24.12 -65.06
CA THR A 790 60.56 -25.50 -64.94
C THR A 790 59.04 -25.49 -64.66
N GLU A 791 58.19 -26.49 -65.01
CA GLU A 791 56.68 -26.41 -64.89
C GLU A 791 56.02 -27.45 -63.90
N VAL A 792 54.88 -27.18 -63.18
CA VAL A 792 54.30 -28.08 -62.10
C VAL A 792 52.73 -28.16 -61.95
N ASP A 793 52.18 -29.36 -61.61
CA ASP A 793 50.75 -29.80 -61.39
C ASP A 793 50.16 -29.53 -59.96
N ALA A 794 48.83 -29.35 -59.81
CA ALA A 794 48.15 -28.68 -58.69
C ALA A 794 47.29 -29.54 -57.71
N CYS A 795 47.15 -30.86 -57.88
CA CYS A 795 46.42 -31.73 -56.92
C CYS A 795 47.31 -32.55 -55.98
N ASP A 796 48.63 -32.55 -56.18
CA ASP A 796 49.57 -33.36 -55.39
C ASP A 796 49.77 -32.86 -53.94
N SER A 797 49.32 -31.65 -53.62
CA SER A 797 49.49 -31.03 -52.30
C SER A 797 48.41 -31.39 -51.27
N SER A 798 47.43 -32.23 -51.62
CA SER A 798 46.31 -32.65 -50.74
C SER A 798 45.61 -31.47 -50.01
N PRO A 799 45.06 -30.47 -50.71
CA PRO A 799 44.67 -29.20 -50.11
C PRO A 799 43.30 -29.18 -49.40
N CYS A 800 42.48 -30.25 -49.48
CA CYS A 800 41.17 -30.32 -48.83
C CYS A 800 41.26 -30.95 -47.42
N GLN A 801 40.65 -30.29 -46.43
CA GLN A 801 40.70 -30.68 -45.01
C GLN A 801 39.42 -31.45 -44.59
N HIS A 802 39.44 -32.06 -43.39
CA HIS A 802 38.30 -32.78 -42.78
C HIS A 802 37.58 -33.81 -43.68
N GLY A 803 38.33 -34.49 -44.55
CA GLY A 803 37.79 -35.54 -45.43
C GLY A 803 37.08 -35.03 -46.68
N GLY A 804 37.27 -33.75 -47.05
CA GLY A 804 36.76 -33.18 -48.30
C GLY A 804 37.42 -33.77 -49.56
N ARG A 805 36.65 -33.94 -50.64
CA ARG A 805 37.11 -34.52 -51.91
C ARG A 805 37.64 -33.42 -52.83
N CYS A 806 38.86 -33.59 -53.36
CA CYS A 806 39.53 -32.64 -54.27
C CYS A 806 39.22 -32.99 -55.74
N GLU A 807 38.77 -32.02 -56.53
CA GLU A 807 38.52 -32.14 -57.97
C GLU A 807 39.33 -31.08 -58.75
N ASN A 808 39.95 -31.50 -59.87
CA ASN A 808 40.87 -30.65 -60.64
C ASN A 808 40.15 -29.95 -61.81
N GLY A 809 40.33 -28.63 -61.94
CA GLY A 809 39.70 -27.83 -62.99
C GLY A 809 40.59 -26.68 -63.45
N GLY A 810 41.32 -26.88 -64.56
CA GLY A 810 41.88 -25.79 -65.37
C GLY A 810 42.85 -24.85 -64.66
N GLY A 811 43.78 -25.38 -63.85
CA GLY A 811 44.81 -24.59 -63.15
C GLY A 811 44.45 -24.17 -61.72
N ALA A 812 43.32 -24.65 -61.18
CA ALA A 812 42.95 -24.54 -59.77
C ALA A 812 42.26 -25.84 -59.29
N TYR A 813 42.15 -26.01 -57.96
CA TYR A 813 41.49 -27.16 -57.32
C TYR A 813 40.20 -26.74 -56.61
N LEU A 814 39.22 -27.65 -56.55
CA LEU A 814 37.93 -27.48 -55.88
C LEU A 814 37.74 -28.55 -54.79
N CYS A 815 37.39 -28.14 -53.57
CA CYS A 815 37.11 -29.04 -52.45
C CYS A 815 35.60 -29.20 -52.22
N VAL A 816 35.09 -30.44 -52.22
CA VAL A 816 33.69 -30.78 -51.89
C VAL A 816 33.60 -31.27 -50.45
N CYS A 817 32.85 -30.58 -49.60
CA CYS A 817 32.83 -30.79 -48.15
C CYS A 817 31.74 -31.77 -47.67
N PRO A 818 32.03 -32.63 -46.67
CA PRO A 818 31.03 -33.48 -45.99
C PRO A 818 30.03 -32.67 -45.15
N GLU A 819 28.85 -33.23 -44.84
CA GLU A 819 27.83 -32.55 -44.01
C GLU A 819 28.40 -32.07 -42.67
N GLY A 820 28.17 -30.78 -42.36
CA GLY A 820 28.62 -30.13 -41.12
C GLY A 820 29.89 -29.25 -41.25
N PHE A 821 30.53 -29.22 -42.43
CA PHE A 821 31.72 -28.41 -42.70
C PHE A 821 31.55 -27.53 -43.95
N PHE A 822 32.05 -26.30 -43.92
CA PHE A 822 32.02 -25.35 -45.04
C PHE A 822 33.29 -24.49 -45.10
N GLY A 823 33.56 -23.83 -46.23
CA GLY A 823 34.82 -23.12 -46.49
C GLY A 823 35.54 -23.65 -47.73
N TYR A 824 36.50 -22.90 -48.25
CA TYR A 824 37.14 -23.17 -49.55
C TYR A 824 38.02 -24.45 -49.52
N HIS A 825 38.43 -24.88 -48.32
CA HIS A 825 39.18 -26.12 -48.04
C HIS A 825 38.44 -27.06 -47.07
N CYS A 826 37.15 -26.85 -46.79
CA CYS A 826 36.39 -27.57 -45.75
C CYS A 826 36.92 -27.37 -44.32
N GLU A 827 37.37 -26.15 -44.02
CA GLU A 827 38.08 -25.76 -42.80
C GLU A 827 37.17 -25.22 -41.68
N THR A 828 35.93 -24.83 -41.98
CA THR A 828 35.01 -24.18 -41.02
C THR A 828 33.99 -25.17 -40.46
N VAL A 829 33.92 -25.25 -39.13
CA VAL A 829 32.99 -26.13 -38.38
C VAL A 829 31.67 -25.41 -38.12
N SER A 830 30.55 -26.11 -38.34
CA SER A 830 29.20 -25.67 -37.98
C SER A 830 28.93 -25.76 -36.47
N ASP A 831 28.47 -24.66 -35.87
CA ASP A 831 27.89 -24.48 -34.51
C ASP A 831 28.60 -25.15 -33.29
N PRO A 832 29.23 -24.37 -32.37
CA PRO A 832 29.88 -24.88 -31.16
C PRO A 832 28.95 -25.58 -30.14
N CYS A 833 27.62 -25.57 -30.34
CA CYS A 833 26.68 -26.32 -29.50
C CYS A 833 26.45 -27.78 -29.92
N PHE A 834 26.98 -28.22 -31.07
CA PHE A 834 26.79 -29.57 -31.60
C PHE A 834 27.35 -30.68 -30.69
N SER A 835 28.42 -30.40 -29.94
CA SER A 835 29.06 -31.36 -29.01
C SER A 835 28.30 -31.55 -27.68
N SER A 836 27.10 -30.96 -27.54
CA SER A 836 26.32 -30.95 -26.29
C SER A 836 27.14 -30.56 -25.04
N PRO A 837 27.91 -29.45 -25.06
CA PRO A 837 28.87 -29.15 -24.01
C PRO A 837 28.24 -28.89 -22.64
N CYS A 838 26.96 -28.48 -22.59
CA CYS A 838 26.19 -28.28 -21.35
C CYS A 838 25.54 -29.56 -20.80
N GLY A 839 25.67 -30.68 -21.52
CA GLY A 839 24.97 -31.95 -21.27
C GLY A 839 23.44 -31.81 -21.20
N GLY A 840 22.77 -32.80 -20.59
CA GLY A 840 21.32 -32.76 -20.32
C GLY A 840 20.89 -31.79 -19.20
N ARG A 841 21.87 -31.14 -18.55
CA ARG A 841 21.71 -30.33 -17.32
C ARG A 841 21.62 -28.82 -17.59
N GLY A 842 21.77 -28.39 -18.85
CA GLY A 842 21.66 -26.98 -19.25
C GLY A 842 21.26 -26.81 -20.73
N TYR A 843 21.06 -25.57 -21.15
CA TYR A 843 20.81 -25.18 -22.53
C TYR A 843 22.04 -24.49 -23.11
N CYS A 844 22.51 -24.91 -24.28
CA CYS A 844 23.68 -24.34 -24.95
C CYS A 844 23.30 -23.17 -25.85
N LEU A 845 24.10 -22.10 -25.80
CA LEU A 845 24.00 -20.92 -26.66
C LEU A 845 25.34 -20.70 -27.36
N ALA A 846 25.33 -20.64 -28.69
CA ALA A 846 26.51 -20.33 -29.49
C ALA A 846 26.87 -18.83 -29.35
N SER A 847 28.13 -18.53 -29.04
CA SER A 847 28.64 -17.17 -28.80
C SER A 847 30.00 -16.98 -29.48
N ASN A 848 30.02 -16.31 -30.65
CA ASN A 848 31.18 -15.85 -31.41
C ASN A 848 32.45 -16.72 -31.27
N GLY A 849 32.38 -17.97 -31.74
CA GLY A 849 33.49 -18.94 -31.71
C GLY A 849 33.60 -19.78 -30.42
N SER A 850 32.67 -19.65 -29.48
CA SER A 850 32.61 -20.39 -28.21
C SER A 850 31.16 -20.75 -27.84
N HIS A 851 30.95 -21.58 -26.82
CA HIS A 851 29.63 -21.95 -26.28
C HIS A 851 29.39 -21.34 -24.89
N SER A 852 28.12 -21.05 -24.57
CA SER A 852 27.68 -20.58 -23.25
C SER A 852 26.52 -21.42 -22.74
N CYS A 853 26.62 -21.94 -21.51
CA CYS A 853 25.57 -22.77 -20.92
C CYS A 853 24.67 -21.97 -19.96
N THR A 854 23.35 -22.14 -20.11
CA THR A 854 22.36 -21.73 -19.11
C THR A 854 21.88 -22.96 -18.35
N CYS A 855 22.15 -23.05 -17.05
CA CYS A 855 21.85 -24.26 -16.28
C CYS A 855 20.38 -24.41 -15.91
N LYS A 856 19.89 -25.66 -15.91
CA LYS A 856 18.57 -26.01 -15.38
C LYS A 856 18.58 -25.93 -13.84
N VAL A 857 17.40 -25.75 -13.24
CA VAL A 857 17.22 -25.67 -11.79
C VAL A 857 17.89 -26.87 -11.10
N GLY A 858 18.72 -26.60 -10.08
CA GLY A 858 19.50 -27.61 -9.37
C GLY A 858 20.93 -27.81 -9.88
N TYR A 859 21.39 -27.07 -10.90
CA TYR A 859 22.74 -27.20 -11.46
C TYR A 859 23.43 -25.84 -11.62
N THR A 860 24.77 -25.83 -11.60
CA THR A 860 25.59 -24.62 -11.72
C THR A 860 26.97 -24.91 -12.33
N GLY A 861 27.69 -23.83 -12.71
CA GLY A 861 29.02 -23.88 -13.31
C GLY A 861 29.00 -23.64 -14.83
N LYS A 862 30.19 -23.44 -15.41
CA LYS A 862 30.37 -23.06 -16.83
C LYS A 862 29.67 -24.00 -17.81
N ASP A 863 29.67 -25.29 -17.50
CA ASP A 863 29.05 -26.36 -18.30
C ASP A 863 27.94 -27.11 -17.54
N CYS A 864 27.36 -26.51 -16.49
CA CYS A 864 26.30 -27.11 -15.66
C CYS A 864 26.65 -28.47 -15.02
N ALA A 865 27.95 -28.70 -14.80
CA ALA A 865 28.46 -29.97 -14.27
C ALA A 865 28.24 -30.15 -12.75
N LYS A 866 28.08 -29.05 -11.99
CA LYS A 866 27.98 -29.09 -10.52
C LYS A 866 26.53 -29.06 -10.06
N GLU A 867 26.19 -29.88 -9.08
CA GLU A 867 24.86 -29.88 -8.45
C GLU A 867 24.74 -28.78 -7.39
N LEU A 868 23.62 -28.07 -7.42
CA LEU A 868 23.28 -27.00 -6.49
C LEU A 868 22.18 -27.50 -5.54
N PHE A 869 22.60 -27.95 -4.36
CA PHE A 869 21.71 -28.54 -3.36
C PHE A 869 20.82 -27.50 -2.65
N PRO A 870 19.54 -27.84 -2.39
CA PRO A 870 18.65 -27.02 -1.57
C PRO A 870 19.07 -26.99 -0.09
N PRO A 871 18.70 -25.94 0.67
CA PRO A 871 18.79 -25.98 2.13
C PRO A 871 17.88 -27.08 2.69
N THR A 872 18.08 -27.51 3.94
CA THR A 872 17.27 -28.56 4.58
C THR A 872 16.62 -28.04 5.86
N ALA A 873 15.65 -28.77 6.42
CA ALA A 873 15.02 -28.45 7.71
C ALA A 873 14.47 -27.01 7.82
N LEU A 874 13.77 -26.54 6.78
CA LEU A 874 13.08 -25.26 6.80
C LEU A 874 11.95 -25.29 7.84
N LYS A 875 11.93 -24.34 8.78
CA LYS A 875 10.92 -24.24 9.84
C LYS A 875 10.56 -22.80 10.18
N VAL A 876 9.37 -22.62 10.77
CA VAL A 876 8.92 -21.34 11.35
C VAL A 876 9.48 -21.20 12.77
N GLU A 877 10.12 -20.07 13.07
CA GLU A 877 10.60 -19.72 14.41
C GLU A 877 9.61 -18.82 15.17
N ARG A 878 8.99 -17.87 14.45
CA ARG A 878 8.05 -16.91 15.04
C ARG A 878 7.06 -16.39 14.01
N VAL A 879 5.80 -16.26 14.42
CA VAL A 879 4.74 -15.64 13.62
C VAL A 879 4.27 -14.36 14.30
N GLU A 880 4.23 -13.27 13.54
CA GLU A 880 3.75 -11.94 13.94
C GLU A 880 2.57 -11.52 13.05
N GLU A 881 1.96 -10.37 13.34
CA GLU A 881 0.84 -9.83 12.54
C GLU A 881 1.28 -9.48 11.11
N SER A 882 2.47 -8.90 10.95
CA SER A 882 2.98 -8.41 9.67
C SER A 882 4.29 -9.07 9.24
N GLY A 883 4.65 -10.19 9.86
CA GLY A 883 5.91 -10.86 9.61
C GLY A 883 5.96 -12.30 10.07
N VAL A 884 6.89 -13.04 9.48
CA VAL A 884 7.21 -14.43 9.85
C VAL A 884 8.73 -14.55 9.91
N SER A 885 9.25 -15.17 10.94
CA SER A 885 10.67 -15.53 11.04
C SER A 885 10.82 -17.01 10.73
N ILE A 886 11.69 -17.33 9.77
CA ILE A 886 12.00 -18.69 9.35
C ILE A 886 13.48 -19.00 9.54
N SER A 887 13.80 -20.28 9.72
CA SER A 887 15.17 -20.77 9.75
C SER A 887 15.31 -22.06 8.94
N TRP A 888 16.53 -22.34 8.46
CA TRP A 888 16.86 -23.55 7.72
C TRP A 888 18.29 -23.99 8.04
N ARG A 889 18.66 -25.19 7.59
CA ARG A 889 20.03 -25.70 7.64
C ARG A 889 20.69 -25.53 6.26
N PRO A 890 21.91 -24.98 6.19
CA PRO A 890 22.70 -24.97 4.95
C PRO A 890 22.91 -26.37 4.38
N PRO A 891 23.10 -26.51 3.05
CA PRO A 891 23.40 -27.80 2.44
C PRO A 891 24.60 -28.51 3.10
N GLU A 892 24.56 -29.84 3.13
CA GLU A 892 25.60 -30.67 3.73
C GLU A 892 26.88 -30.68 2.87
N GLY A 893 28.05 -30.65 3.51
CA GLY A 893 29.36 -30.62 2.85
C GLY A 893 29.99 -29.21 2.72
N GLN A 894 31.27 -29.11 3.07
CA GLN A 894 32.00 -27.83 3.09
C GLN A 894 32.15 -27.21 1.69
N ALA A 895 32.34 -28.04 0.66
CA ALA A 895 32.43 -27.62 -0.73
C ALA A 895 31.10 -27.02 -1.26
N ALA A 896 29.95 -27.60 -0.88
CA ALA A 896 28.63 -27.09 -1.26
C ALA A 896 28.38 -25.71 -0.63
N ARG A 897 28.73 -25.53 0.66
CA ARG A 897 28.56 -24.25 1.38
C ARG A 897 29.43 -23.12 0.83
N GLN A 898 30.68 -23.41 0.49
CA GLN A 898 31.60 -22.42 -0.08
C GLN A 898 31.21 -22.01 -1.51
N MET A 899 30.53 -22.89 -2.24
CA MET A 899 30.06 -22.60 -3.60
C MET A 899 28.95 -21.55 -3.60
N LEU A 900 28.06 -21.52 -2.60
CA LEU A 900 26.91 -20.62 -2.53
C LEU A 900 27.31 -19.15 -2.37
N ASP A 901 26.58 -18.26 -3.04
CA ASP A 901 26.66 -16.81 -2.80
C ASP A 901 25.55 -16.32 -1.86
N GLY A 902 24.54 -17.15 -1.61
CA GLY A 902 23.46 -16.87 -0.67
C GLY A 902 22.25 -17.79 -0.86
N TYR A 903 21.13 -17.36 -0.29
CA TYR A 903 19.82 -17.99 -0.42
C TYR A 903 18.83 -16.97 -0.99
N ALA A 904 17.85 -17.43 -1.77
CA ALA A 904 16.69 -16.65 -2.16
C ALA A 904 15.48 -17.16 -1.37
N VAL A 905 14.83 -16.28 -0.62
CA VAL A 905 13.62 -16.57 0.13
C VAL A 905 12.46 -15.94 -0.62
N THR A 906 11.67 -16.75 -1.32
CA THR A 906 10.47 -16.30 -2.02
C THR A 906 9.25 -16.63 -1.19
N TYR A 907 8.36 -15.67 -0.99
CA TYR A 907 7.10 -15.86 -0.28
C TYR A 907 5.95 -15.28 -1.08
N ALA A 908 4.93 -16.11 -1.28
CA ALA A 908 3.74 -15.75 -2.02
C ALA A 908 2.51 -15.94 -1.12
N SER A 909 1.55 -15.01 -1.17
CA SER A 909 0.25 -15.25 -0.55
C SER A 909 -0.43 -16.43 -1.25
N SER A 910 -1.20 -17.21 -0.49
CA SER A 910 -1.87 -18.42 -1.01
C SER A 910 -2.87 -18.13 -2.15
N ASP A 911 -3.32 -16.88 -2.29
CA ASP A 911 -4.20 -16.38 -3.34
C ASP A 911 -3.45 -15.74 -4.54
N GLY A 912 -2.12 -15.79 -4.54
CA GLY A 912 -1.27 -15.28 -5.63
C GLY A 912 -1.19 -13.75 -5.75
N ALA A 913 -1.93 -12.99 -4.93
CA ALA A 913 -2.00 -11.53 -5.00
C ALA A 913 -0.70 -10.81 -4.62
N TYR A 914 0.16 -11.46 -3.82
CA TYR A 914 1.42 -10.89 -3.35
C TYR A 914 2.53 -11.91 -3.49
N ARG A 915 3.61 -11.59 -4.22
CA ARG A 915 4.81 -12.42 -4.34
C ARG A 915 6.05 -11.54 -4.20
N ARG A 916 6.97 -11.95 -3.32
CA ARG A 916 8.22 -11.26 -3.08
C ARG A 916 9.37 -12.25 -2.92
N THR A 917 10.57 -11.84 -3.34
CA THR A 917 11.80 -12.62 -3.17
C THR A 917 12.86 -11.75 -2.51
N ASP A 918 13.37 -12.19 -1.36
CA ASP A 918 14.48 -11.55 -0.65
C ASP A 918 15.75 -12.39 -0.81
N PHE A 919 16.89 -11.74 -1.03
CA PHE A 919 18.20 -12.41 -1.06
C PHE A 919 18.87 -12.33 0.31
N VAL A 920 19.33 -13.48 0.81
CA VAL A 920 19.95 -13.66 2.12
C VAL A 920 21.39 -14.13 1.92
N ASP A 921 22.34 -13.50 2.61
CA ASP A 921 23.75 -13.87 2.50
C ASP A 921 24.02 -15.32 2.98
N ARG A 922 25.03 -15.98 2.41
CA ARG A 922 25.39 -17.38 2.72
C ARG A 922 25.70 -17.62 4.20
N SER A 923 26.15 -16.59 4.93
CA SER A 923 26.46 -16.64 6.36
C SER A 923 25.22 -16.77 7.25
N ARG A 924 24.04 -16.49 6.71
CA ARG A 924 22.78 -16.49 7.45
C ARG A 924 21.93 -17.71 7.09
N SER A 925 21.39 -18.35 8.12
CA SER A 925 20.50 -19.51 8.03
C SER A 925 19.09 -19.21 8.56
N SER A 926 18.77 -17.93 8.72
CA SER A 926 17.46 -17.45 9.15
C SER A 926 17.13 -16.10 8.53
N HIS A 927 15.84 -15.86 8.31
CA HIS A 927 15.33 -14.64 7.71
C HIS A 927 13.98 -14.23 8.30
N GLN A 928 13.76 -12.93 8.43
CA GLN A 928 12.50 -12.35 8.88
C GLN A 928 11.79 -11.70 7.69
N LEU A 929 10.69 -12.31 7.29
CA LEU A 929 9.74 -11.77 6.32
C LEU A 929 8.98 -10.61 7.00
N ARG A 930 8.85 -9.48 6.31
CA ARG A 930 8.21 -8.25 6.83
C ARG A 930 7.23 -7.68 5.82
N ALA A 931 6.30 -6.87 6.31
CA ALA A 931 5.23 -6.25 5.52
C ALA A 931 4.26 -7.27 4.89
N LEU A 932 3.97 -8.34 5.63
CA LEU A 932 2.94 -9.32 5.29
C LEU A 932 1.57 -8.82 5.78
N ALA A 933 0.49 -9.26 5.12
CA ALA A 933 -0.88 -8.99 5.53
C ALA A 933 -1.28 -9.88 6.71
N ALA A 934 -2.08 -9.36 7.64
CA ALA A 934 -2.51 -10.05 8.85
C ALA A 934 -3.53 -11.17 8.56
N GLY A 935 -3.36 -12.32 9.23
CA GLY A 935 -4.23 -13.51 9.11
C GLY A 935 -4.07 -14.31 7.82
N ARG A 936 -3.18 -13.92 6.90
CA ARG A 936 -3.09 -14.50 5.56
C ARG A 936 -2.09 -15.66 5.52
N ALA A 937 -2.38 -16.68 4.72
CA ALA A 937 -1.47 -17.79 4.46
C ALA A 937 -0.45 -17.43 3.38
N TYR A 938 0.80 -17.85 3.61
CA TYR A 938 1.95 -17.60 2.76
C TYR A 938 2.69 -18.89 2.47
N ASN A 939 2.91 -19.17 1.18
CA ASN A 939 3.78 -20.22 0.70
C ASN A 939 5.20 -19.67 0.58
N ILE A 940 6.10 -20.15 1.44
CA ILE A 940 7.49 -19.74 1.54
C ILE A 940 8.36 -20.80 0.89
N SER A 941 9.20 -20.37 -0.04
CA SER A 941 10.18 -21.19 -0.75
C SER A 941 11.58 -20.65 -0.53
N VAL A 942 12.51 -21.51 -0.12
CA VAL A 942 13.92 -21.13 0.05
C VAL A 942 14.77 -21.90 -0.96
N PHE A 943 15.55 -21.15 -1.72
CA PHE A 943 16.47 -21.64 -2.75
C PHE A 943 17.91 -21.33 -2.35
N SER A 944 18.85 -22.24 -2.64
CA SER A 944 20.28 -21.91 -2.65
C SER A 944 20.62 -21.18 -3.95
N VAL A 945 21.47 -20.16 -3.89
CA VAL A 945 21.77 -19.27 -5.02
C VAL A 945 23.27 -19.21 -5.31
N LYS A 946 23.61 -19.35 -6.60
CA LYS A 946 24.93 -19.01 -7.17
C LYS A 946 24.77 -17.88 -8.18
N ARG A 947 25.52 -16.79 -8.03
CA ARG A 947 25.54 -15.67 -8.98
C ARG A 947 26.60 -15.93 -10.05
N ASN A 948 26.20 -15.84 -11.32
CA ASN A 948 27.13 -15.88 -12.45
C ASN A 948 27.42 -14.46 -12.96
N ALA A 949 28.54 -14.31 -13.68
CA ALA A 949 29.02 -13.02 -14.20
C ALA A 949 28.07 -12.35 -15.22
N ASN A 950 27.10 -13.10 -15.77
CA ASN A 950 26.18 -12.65 -16.81
C ASN A 950 24.81 -12.18 -16.27
N ASN A 951 24.73 -11.76 -15.00
CA ASN A 951 23.49 -11.33 -14.32
C ASN A 951 22.36 -12.37 -14.24
N LYS A 952 22.60 -13.65 -14.57
CA LYS A 952 21.67 -14.77 -14.32
C LYS A 952 22.13 -15.56 -13.09
N ASN A 953 21.21 -15.82 -12.17
CA ASN A 953 21.46 -16.59 -10.96
C ASN A 953 21.03 -18.04 -11.16
N ASP A 954 21.92 -18.99 -10.86
CA ASP A 954 21.57 -20.41 -10.78
C ASP A 954 20.93 -20.67 -9.42
N ILE A 955 19.82 -21.41 -9.41
CA ILE A 955 19.04 -21.70 -8.20
C ILE A 955 18.87 -23.21 -8.01
N SER A 956 18.88 -23.66 -6.75
CA SER A 956 18.53 -25.06 -6.42
C SER A 956 17.04 -25.33 -6.65
N ARG A 957 16.60 -26.57 -6.44
CA ARG A 957 15.17 -26.83 -6.16
C ARG A 957 14.76 -26.08 -4.87
N PRO A 958 13.49 -25.65 -4.70
CA PRO A 958 13.06 -25.01 -3.47
C PRO A 958 12.80 -26.03 -2.36
N VAL A 959 12.96 -25.59 -1.11
CA VAL A 959 12.22 -26.18 0.02
C VAL A 959 11.03 -25.29 0.34
N LEU A 960 9.87 -25.89 0.51
CA LEU A 960 8.57 -25.22 0.67
C LEU A 960 8.09 -25.31 2.12
N LEU A 961 7.41 -24.27 2.58
CA LEU A 961 6.79 -24.16 3.89
C LEU A 961 5.55 -23.28 3.78
N LEU A 962 4.39 -23.79 4.18
CA LEU A 962 3.17 -23.00 4.31
C LEU A 962 3.07 -22.46 5.75
N THR A 963 2.71 -21.19 5.91
CA THR A 963 2.47 -20.61 7.24
C THR A 963 1.55 -19.40 7.17
N ARG A 964 0.83 -19.12 8.25
CA ARG A 964 -0.17 -18.05 8.33
C ARG A 964 0.29 -16.99 9.31
N THR A 965 0.16 -15.71 8.96
CA THR A 965 0.42 -14.59 9.89
C THR A 965 -0.66 -14.50 10.97
N ARG A 966 -0.39 -13.77 12.05
CA ARG A 966 -1.41 -13.56 13.09
C ARG A 966 -2.52 -12.62 12.59
N PRO A 967 -3.80 -12.89 12.89
CA PRO A 967 -4.87 -11.93 12.66
C PRO A 967 -4.78 -10.74 13.62
N ARG A 968 -5.46 -9.64 13.27
CA ARG A 968 -5.53 -8.44 14.14
C ARG A 968 -6.43 -8.70 15.35
N PRO A 969 -6.08 -8.18 16.55
CA PRO A 969 -6.95 -8.23 17.72
C PRO A 969 -8.30 -7.53 17.46
N VAL A 970 -9.33 -7.96 18.19
CA VAL A 970 -10.63 -7.28 18.18
C VAL A 970 -10.53 -5.89 18.81
N GLU A 971 -11.33 -4.93 18.31
CA GLU A 971 -11.40 -3.57 18.86
C GLU A 971 -12.73 -3.35 19.59
N GLY A 972 -12.75 -2.40 20.53
CA GLY A 972 -13.99 -1.97 21.19
C GLY A 972 -14.67 -3.05 22.03
N LEU A 973 -13.90 -3.90 22.72
CA LEU A 973 -14.46 -4.85 23.68
C LEU A 973 -15.10 -4.09 24.85
N GLU A 974 -16.40 -4.25 25.04
CA GLU A 974 -17.13 -3.61 26.13
C GLU A 974 -18.25 -4.49 26.71
N VAL A 975 -18.62 -4.21 27.96
CA VAL A 975 -19.74 -4.88 28.64
C VAL A 975 -21.04 -4.20 28.26
N THR A 976 -22.02 -4.98 27.83
CA THR A 976 -23.36 -4.47 27.45
C THR A 976 -24.41 -4.68 28.53
N ASN A 977 -24.33 -5.79 29.28
CA ASN A 977 -25.26 -6.09 30.36
C ASN A 977 -24.60 -7.02 31.39
N VAL A 978 -24.93 -6.83 32.66
CA VAL A 978 -24.45 -7.64 33.79
C VAL A 978 -25.61 -7.92 34.73
N THR A 979 -25.86 -9.20 34.97
CA THR A 979 -26.82 -9.69 35.97
C THR A 979 -26.10 -10.42 37.11
N ALA A 980 -26.86 -11.09 37.97
CA ALA A 980 -26.29 -11.95 39.00
C ALA A 980 -25.62 -13.23 38.46
N SER A 981 -26.01 -13.69 37.26
CA SER A 981 -25.53 -14.96 36.70
C SER A 981 -25.10 -14.88 35.24
N THR A 982 -25.16 -13.70 34.63
CA THR A 982 -24.79 -13.51 33.22
C THR A 982 -23.96 -12.25 33.01
N ILE A 983 -23.00 -12.32 32.08
CA ILE A 983 -22.25 -11.17 31.58
C ILE A 983 -22.32 -11.17 30.06
N SER A 984 -22.82 -10.08 29.48
CA SER A 984 -22.91 -9.89 28.03
C SER A 984 -21.85 -8.90 27.57
N VAL A 985 -21.01 -9.32 26.62
CA VAL A 985 -19.95 -8.48 26.02
C VAL A 985 -20.18 -8.31 24.53
N ARG A 986 -19.73 -7.18 23.99
CA ARG A 986 -19.70 -6.93 22.54
C ARG A 986 -18.33 -6.43 22.09
N TRP A 987 -18.01 -6.64 20.82
CA TRP A 987 -16.76 -6.22 20.19
C TRP A 987 -16.99 -5.82 18.73
N ALA A 988 -15.99 -5.20 18.10
CA ALA A 988 -16.06 -4.75 16.73
C ALA A 988 -15.00 -5.41 15.84
N LEU A 989 -15.46 -5.94 14.70
CA LEU A 989 -14.61 -6.42 13.59
C LEU A 989 -14.60 -5.45 12.37
N HIS A 990 -15.56 -4.51 12.31
CA HIS A 990 -15.86 -3.68 11.12
C HIS A 990 -14.78 -2.65 10.73
N ARG A 991 -13.79 -2.39 11.59
CA ARG A 991 -12.63 -1.53 11.30
C ARG A 991 -11.47 -2.28 10.65
N ILE A 992 -11.56 -3.61 10.55
CA ILE A 992 -10.50 -4.49 10.10
C ILE A 992 -10.72 -4.85 8.62
N ARG A 993 -10.76 -3.86 7.72
CA ARG A 993 -11.06 -4.07 6.28
C ARG A 993 -10.02 -4.89 5.49
N HIS A 994 -8.97 -5.41 6.15
CA HIS A 994 -7.85 -6.11 5.51
C HIS A 994 -7.35 -7.38 6.23
N ALA A 995 -7.92 -7.78 7.38
CA ALA A 995 -7.48 -9.01 8.04
C ALA A 995 -8.43 -10.17 7.71
N THR A 996 -7.84 -11.32 7.39
CA THR A 996 -8.56 -12.57 7.13
C THR A 996 -8.93 -13.23 8.45
N VAL A 997 -9.85 -12.63 9.20
CA VAL A 997 -10.42 -13.23 10.43
C VAL A 997 -11.47 -14.27 10.02
N SER A 998 -11.32 -15.50 10.51
CA SER A 998 -12.25 -16.61 10.28
C SER A 998 -13.25 -16.74 11.44
N GLY A 999 -12.86 -16.38 12.66
CA GLY A 999 -13.70 -16.48 13.84
C GLY A 999 -13.12 -15.72 15.03
N VAL A 1000 -13.79 -15.83 16.18
CA VAL A 1000 -13.43 -15.14 17.42
C VAL A 1000 -13.59 -16.11 18.58
N ARG A 1001 -12.60 -16.18 19.48
CA ARG A 1001 -12.68 -16.90 20.74
C ARG A 1001 -12.93 -15.92 21.87
N VAL A 1002 -14.00 -16.17 22.63
CA VAL A 1002 -14.35 -15.39 23.82
C VAL A 1002 -14.05 -16.24 25.04
N SER A 1003 -13.26 -15.72 25.96
CA SER A 1003 -12.80 -16.44 27.15
C SER A 1003 -13.16 -15.69 28.42
N ILE A 1004 -13.64 -16.41 29.43
CA ILE A 1004 -13.92 -15.89 30.77
C ILE A 1004 -13.23 -16.74 31.84
N ARG A 1005 -12.64 -16.05 32.84
CA ARG A 1005 -12.03 -16.69 34.00
C ARG A 1005 -12.52 -16.10 35.30
N HIS A 1006 -12.82 -16.95 36.26
CA HIS A 1006 -12.90 -16.58 37.67
C HIS A 1006 -11.49 -16.68 38.31
N PRO A 1007 -11.08 -15.78 39.24
CA PRO A 1007 -9.75 -15.79 39.84
C PRO A 1007 -9.29 -17.12 40.46
N GLU A 1008 -10.23 -17.93 40.95
CA GLU A 1008 -9.95 -19.24 41.56
C GLU A 1008 -10.04 -20.40 40.54
N ALA A 1009 -10.39 -20.14 39.28
CA ALA A 1009 -10.48 -21.16 38.24
C ALA A 1009 -9.10 -21.42 37.60
N GLN A 1010 -8.80 -22.71 37.37
CA GLN A 1010 -7.51 -23.15 36.83
C GLN A 1010 -7.42 -22.94 35.31
N GLU A 1011 -8.53 -23.07 34.59
CA GLU A 1011 -8.63 -22.88 33.14
C GLU A 1011 -9.70 -21.85 32.75
N ASP A 1012 -9.57 -21.30 31.55
CA ASP A 1012 -10.56 -20.38 30.96
C ASP A 1012 -11.73 -21.16 30.38
N GLN A 1013 -12.95 -20.71 30.67
CA GLN A 1013 -14.11 -21.13 29.89
C GLN A 1013 -14.10 -20.34 28.58
N SER A 1014 -13.84 -21.01 27.47
CA SER A 1014 -13.71 -20.38 26.14
C SER A 1014 -14.74 -20.92 25.15
N THR A 1015 -15.11 -20.10 24.18
CA THR A 1015 -16.05 -20.48 23.12
C THR A 1015 -15.63 -19.81 21.82
N ASP A 1016 -15.52 -20.62 20.76
CA ASP A 1016 -15.17 -20.18 19.42
C ASP A 1016 -16.44 -19.89 18.63
N MET A 1017 -16.47 -18.73 17.99
CA MET A 1017 -17.63 -18.23 17.26
C MET A 1017 -17.22 -17.80 15.85
N ASP A 1018 -18.19 -17.81 14.94
CA ASP A 1018 -17.98 -17.28 13.59
C ASP A 1018 -17.73 -15.75 13.63
N LYS A 1019 -17.01 -15.25 12.64
CA LYS A 1019 -16.73 -13.82 12.46
C LYS A 1019 -17.98 -12.95 12.35
N SER A 1020 -19.15 -13.50 12.04
CA SER A 1020 -20.43 -12.77 11.98
C SER A 1020 -20.95 -12.36 13.35
N VAL A 1021 -20.44 -12.97 14.43
CA VAL A 1021 -20.89 -12.71 15.79
C VAL A 1021 -20.07 -11.57 16.40
N ASP A 1022 -20.76 -10.54 16.88
CA ASP A 1022 -20.17 -9.34 17.51
C ASP A 1022 -20.59 -9.15 18.97
N LYS A 1023 -21.41 -10.07 19.51
CA LYS A 1023 -21.90 -10.07 20.88
C LYS A 1023 -22.02 -11.50 21.42
N PHE A 1024 -21.64 -11.69 22.69
CA PHE A 1024 -21.77 -12.97 23.39
C PHE A 1024 -22.20 -12.78 24.84
N THR A 1025 -22.97 -13.75 25.36
CA THR A 1025 -23.44 -13.75 26.74
C THR A 1025 -22.96 -15.00 27.45
N PHE A 1026 -22.10 -14.82 28.44
CA PHE A 1026 -21.74 -15.86 29.39
C PHE A 1026 -22.89 -16.08 30.37
N GLY A 1027 -23.31 -17.32 30.56
CA GLY A 1027 -24.34 -17.72 31.51
C GLY A 1027 -23.80 -18.59 32.66
N ALA A 1028 -24.68 -18.94 33.61
CA ALA A 1028 -24.36 -19.79 34.76
C ALA A 1028 -23.20 -19.30 35.64
N LEU A 1029 -22.99 -17.98 35.72
CA LEU A 1029 -21.95 -17.36 36.53
C LEU A 1029 -22.39 -17.24 38.00
N LEU A 1030 -21.41 -17.16 38.90
CA LEU A 1030 -21.63 -16.99 40.33
C LEU A 1030 -21.95 -15.52 40.65
N PRO A 1031 -22.98 -15.22 41.47
CA PRO A 1031 -23.31 -13.86 41.90
C PRO A 1031 -22.24 -13.20 42.77
N GLY A 1032 -22.07 -11.88 42.63
CA GLY A 1032 -21.15 -11.07 43.46
C GLY A 1032 -19.67 -11.44 43.31
N ARG A 1033 -19.26 -12.01 42.17
CA ARG A 1033 -17.90 -12.49 41.90
C ARG A 1033 -17.25 -11.70 40.76
N ARG A 1034 -15.92 -11.56 40.84
CA ARG A 1034 -15.10 -10.93 39.80
C ARG A 1034 -14.73 -11.94 38.72
N TYR A 1035 -14.86 -11.55 37.47
CA TYR A 1035 -14.43 -12.32 36.31
C TYR A 1035 -13.49 -11.48 35.44
N THR A 1036 -12.59 -12.16 34.73
CA THR A 1036 -11.72 -11.56 33.72
C THR A 1036 -12.11 -12.10 32.36
N ILE A 1037 -12.44 -11.20 31.44
CA ILE A 1037 -12.88 -11.54 30.09
C ILE A 1037 -11.85 -11.03 29.10
N HIS A 1038 -11.50 -11.86 28.12
CA HIS A 1038 -10.69 -11.46 26.99
C HIS A 1038 -11.19 -12.14 25.71
N VAL A 1039 -10.89 -11.51 24.59
CA VAL A 1039 -11.34 -11.95 23.27
C VAL A 1039 -10.13 -12.01 22.34
N THR A 1040 -10.00 -13.11 21.60
CA THR A 1040 -8.95 -13.34 20.60
C THR A 1040 -9.58 -13.57 19.23
N ALA A 1041 -9.02 -12.96 18.19
CA ALA A 1041 -9.41 -13.23 16.82
C ALA A 1041 -8.66 -14.46 16.29
N LEU A 1042 -9.35 -15.28 15.50
CA LEU A 1042 -8.86 -16.53 14.93
C LEU A 1042 -8.79 -16.46 13.40
N SER A 1043 -7.80 -17.11 12.79
CA SER A 1043 -7.69 -17.23 11.34
C SER A 1043 -7.32 -18.66 10.91
N GLY A 1044 -8.04 -19.20 9.92
CA GLY A 1044 -7.74 -20.51 9.33
C GLY A 1044 -8.51 -21.70 9.91
N LEU A 1045 -9.76 -21.50 10.37
CA LEU A 1045 -10.61 -22.56 10.98
C LEU A 1045 -11.05 -23.70 10.04
N GLY A 1046 -10.56 -23.76 8.78
CA GLY A 1046 -10.90 -24.79 7.81
C GLY A 1046 -9.64 -25.46 7.23
N GLY A 1047 -9.26 -26.62 7.78
CA GLY A 1047 -8.11 -27.43 7.34
C GLY A 1047 -7.58 -28.35 8.45
N GLN A 1048 -6.61 -29.23 8.15
CA GLN A 1048 -5.92 -30.07 9.14
C GLN A 1048 -4.90 -29.30 10.02
N GLU A 1049 -4.73 -27.99 9.82
CA GLU A 1049 -3.79 -27.15 10.58
C GLU A 1049 -4.49 -26.32 11.67
N PRO A 1050 -3.85 -26.09 12.83
CA PRO A 1050 -4.41 -25.28 13.90
C PRO A 1050 -4.53 -23.79 13.50
N PRO A 1051 -5.59 -23.08 13.92
CA PRO A 1051 -5.79 -21.68 13.58
C PRO A 1051 -4.72 -20.79 14.24
N THR A 1052 -4.38 -19.67 13.60
CA THR A 1052 -3.52 -18.66 14.21
C THR A 1052 -4.33 -17.65 15.02
N GLU A 1053 -3.83 -17.32 16.21
CA GLU A 1053 -4.51 -16.44 17.15
C GLU A 1053 -3.88 -15.03 17.19
N SER A 1054 -4.74 -14.02 17.32
CA SER A 1054 -4.29 -12.65 17.59
C SER A 1054 -3.68 -12.55 19.00
N LEU A 1055 -3.11 -11.38 19.31
CA LEU A 1055 -2.94 -11.02 20.73
C LEU A 1055 -4.33 -10.93 21.38
N ALA A 1056 -4.45 -11.36 22.63
CA ALA A 1056 -5.67 -11.19 23.40
C ALA A 1056 -5.99 -9.71 23.57
N SER A 1057 -7.28 -9.39 23.55
CA SER A 1057 -7.75 -8.06 23.95
C SER A 1057 -7.22 -7.70 25.33
N ALA A 1058 -7.17 -6.41 25.64
CA ALA A 1058 -6.93 -5.99 27.02
C ALA A 1058 -7.93 -6.71 27.95
N PRO A 1059 -7.46 -7.28 29.08
CA PRO A 1059 -8.33 -8.03 29.98
C PRO A 1059 -9.37 -7.09 30.60
N LEU A 1060 -10.63 -7.47 30.49
CA LEU A 1060 -11.76 -6.73 31.02
C LEU A 1060 -12.21 -7.38 32.34
N HIS A 1061 -12.07 -6.64 33.43
CA HIS A 1061 -12.50 -7.11 34.75
C HIS A 1061 -13.94 -6.67 35.03
N VAL A 1062 -14.82 -7.62 35.33
CA VAL A 1062 -16.26 -7.38 35.50
C VAL A 1062 -16.76 -8.14 36.72
N TRP A 1063 -17.55 -7.48 37.56
CA TRP A 1063 -18.21 -8.10 38.70
C TRP A 1063 -19.66 -8.45 38.36
N THR A 1064 -20.08 -9.69 38.62
CA THR A 1064 -21.51 -10.04 38.59
C THR A 1064 -22.24 -9.34 39.74
N ARG A 1065 -23.53 -9.04 39.55
CA ARG A 1065 -24.32 -8.36 40.60
C ARG A 1065 -24.61 -9.33 41.77
N PRO A 1066 -24.75 -8.83 43.00
CA PRO A 1066 -25.28 -9.64 44.10
C PRO A 1066 -26.76 -9.97 43.84
N LEU A 1067 -27.25 -11.08 44.40
CA LEU A 1067 -28.66 -11.46 44.31
C LEU A 1067 -29.55 -10.46 45.08
N PRO A 1068 -30.79 -10.22 44.61
CA PRO A 1068 -31.74 -9.41 45.36
C PRO A 1068 -32.14 -10.08 46.68
N PRO A 1069 -32.57 -9.31 47.69
CA PRO A 1069 -33.16 -9.86 48.91
C PRO A 1069 -34.32 -10.79 48.60
N ALA A 1070 -34.34 -11.97 49.22
CA ALA A 1070 -35.40 -12.95 49.02
C ALA A 1070 -36.57 -12.72 49.98
N ASN A 1071 -37.77 -13.19 49.63
CA ASN A 1071 -38.95 -13.19 50.52
C ASN A 1071 -39.30 -11.82 51.14
N LEU A 1072 -39.16 -10.73 50.39
CA LEU A 1072 -39.53 -9.40 50.86
C LEU A 1072 -41.04 -9.31 51.13
N THR A 1073 -41.41 -9.15 52.39
CA THR A 1073 -42.81 -9.13 52.86
C THR A 1073 -43.07 -8.00 53.86
N ALA A 1074 -44.32 -7.58 54.01
CA ALA A 1074 -44.74 -6.64 55.04
C ALA A 1074 -45.30 -7.40 56.24
N ALA A 1075 -44.53 -7.46 57.34
CA ALA A 1075 -44.95 -8.12 58.57
C ALA A 1075 -46.07 -7.36 59.31
N ARG A 1076 -46.09 -6.01 59.21
CA ARG A 1076 -47.13 -5.17 59.80
C ARG A 1076 -47.27 -3.86 59.03
N VAL A 1077 -48.49 -3.50 58.66
CA VAL A 1077 -48.81 -2.20 58.04
C VAL A 1077 -49.80 -1.44 58.92
N THR A 1078 -49.52 -0.16 59.18
CA THR A 1078 -50.35 0.74 59.98
C THR A 1078 -50.79 1.94 59.13
N ALA A 1079 -51.54 2.89 59.72
CA ALA A 1079 -51.93 4.11 59.01
C ALA A 1079 -50.72 4.99 58.62
N THR A 1080 -49.57 4.89 59.32
CA THR A 1080 -48.42 5.78 59.11
C THR A 1080 -47.06 5.07 58.98
N SER A 1081 -47.02 3.75 59.04
CA SER A 1081 -45.77 2.99 58.95
C SER A 1081 -45.96 1.58 58.42
N ALA A 1082 -44.92 1.01 57.83
CA ALA A 1082 -44.88 -0.37 57.37
C ALA A 1082 -43.56 -1.04 57.80
N HIS A 1083 -43.69 -2.17 58.48
CA HIS A 1083 -42.56 -3.01 58.86
C HIS A 1083 -42.36 -4.10 57.82
N VAL A 1084 -41.22 -4.05 57.14
CA VAL A 1084 -40.83 -4.98 56.07
C VAL A 1084 -39.72 -5.90 56.54
N VAL A 1085 -39.76 -7.14 56.07
CA VAL A 1085 -38.81 -8.22 56.42
C VAL A 1085 -38.39 -8.93 55.14
N TRP A 1086 -37.14 -9.36 55.07
CA TRP A 1086 -36.56 -10.10 53.94
C TRP A 1086 -35.47 -11.05 54.40
N ASP A 1087 -35.18 -12.06 53.58
CA ASP A 1087 -34.09 -13.01 53.77
C ASP A 1087 -32.81 -12.50 53.09
N THR A 1088 -31.65 -12.85 53.66
CA THR A 1088 -30.36 -12.52 53.05
C THR A 1088 -30.16 -13.31 51.75
N PRO A 1089 -29.67 -12.69 50.65
CA PRO A 1089 -29.60 -13.32 49.33
C PRO A 1089 -28.69 -14.56 49.26
N THR A 1090 -27.54 -14.52 49.96
CA THR A 1090 -26.57 -15.62 50.01
C THR A 1090 -25.83 -15.62 51.36
N PRO A 1091 -25.75 -16.74 52.10
CA PRO A 1091 -25.11 -16.79 53.43
C PRO A 1091 -23.61 -16.49 53.42
N SER A 1092 -22.93 -16.68 52.29
CA SER A 1092 -21.47 -16.61 52.13
C SER A 1092 -20.93 -15.27 51.61
N THR A 1093 -21.80 -14.32 51.23
CA THR A 1093 -21.40 -13.01 50.67
C THR A 1093 -21.51 -11.90 51.71
N LEU A 1094 -20.42 -11.19 51.96
CA LEU A 1094 -20.42 -10.00 52.84
C LEU A 1094 -21.07 -8.82 52.11
N LEU A 1095 -22.35 -8.58 52.42
CA LEU A 1095 -23.04 -7.36 52.02
C LEU A 1095 -22.61 -6.20 52.93
N GLU A 1096 -22.45 -5.02 52.33
CA GLU A 1096 -22.13 -3.78 53.01
C GLU A 1096 -23.39 -3.14 53.61
N ALA A 1097 -24.46 -3.07 52.82
CA ALA A 1097 -25.65 -2.29 53.13
C ALA A 1097 -26.89 -2.76 52.34
N TYR A 1098 -28.03 -2.15 52.66
CA TYR A 1098 -29.24 -2.20 51.83
C TYR A 1098 -29.70 -0.77 51.48
N VAL A 1099 -30.23 -0.59 50.28
CA VAL A 1099 -30.95 0.63 49.86
C VAL A 1099 -32.44 0.33 49.85
N ILE A 1100 -33.22 1.13 50.57
CA ILE A 1100 -34.67 0.99 50.68
C ILE A 1100 -35.31 2.18 49.97
N ASN A 1101 -36.07 1.90 48.91
CA ASN A 1101 -36.82 2.91 48.18
C ASN A 1101 -38.30 2.82 48.52
N VAL A 1102 -38.92 3.97 48.74
CA VAL A 1102 -40.35 4.15 48.99
C VAL A 1102 -40.89 4.98 47.84
N THR A 1103 -41.61 4.33 46.94
CA THR A 1103 -42.14 4.93 45.72
C THR A 1103 -43.64 5.19 45.86
N THR A 1104 -44.04 6.39 45.49
CA THR A 1104 -45.44 6.82 45.32
C THR A 1104 -45.69 7.14 43.85
N SER A 1105 -46.93 7.43 43.48
CA SER A 1105 -47.25 7.88 42.11
C SER A 1105 -46.56 9.19 41.69
N GLN A 1106 -46.00 9.96 42.63
CA GLN A 1106 -45.41 11.28 42.36
C GLN A 1106 -43.90 11.37 42.66
N SER A 1107 -43.35 10.48 43.50
CA SER A 1107 -41.95 10.57 43.95
C SER A 1107 -41.42 9.27 44.54
N THR A 1108 -40.09 9.11 44.49
CA THR A 1108 -39.35 8.02 45.15
C THR A 1108 -38.43 8.61 46.22
N LYS A 1109 -38.50 8.07 47.45
CA LYS A 1109 -37.58 8.40 48.53
C LYS A 1109 -36.68 7.20 48.83
N SER A 1110 -35.38 7.39 48.78
CA SER A 1110 -34.37 6.35 49.00
C SER A 1110 -33.68 6.51 50.35
N ARG A 1111 -33.35 5.40 51.00
CA ARG A 1111 -32.57 5.40 52.24
C ARG A 1111 -31.49 4.32 52.21
N TYR A 1112 -30.24 4.74 52.39
CA TYR A 1112 -29.11 3.85 52.58
C TYR A 1112 -29.04 3.36 54.03
N VAL A 1113 -28.90 2.06 54.23
CA VAL A 1113 -28.84 1.43 55.55
C VAL A 1113 -27.52 0.64 55.67
N PRO A 1114 -26.50 1.17 56.38
CA PRO A 1114 -25.12 0.66 56.39
C PRO A 1114 -24.93 -0.61 57.23
N ASN A 1115 -25.86 -1.57 57.15
CA ASN A 1115 -25.79 -2.84 57.87
C ASN A 1115 -26.27 -3.97 56.95
N GLY A 1116 -25.34 -4.61 56.24
CA GLY A 1116 -25.63 -5.74 55.34
C GLY A 1116 -26.14 -7.03 56.02
N ARG A 1117 -26.14 -7.11 57.35
CA ARG A 1117 -26.79 -8.21 58.11
C ARG A 1117 -28.25 -7.94 58.45
N LEU A 1118 -28.76 -6.75 58.11
CA LEU A 1118 -30.13 -6.37 58.40
C LEU A 1118 -31.13 -7.20 57.55
N THR A 1119 -32.14 -7.76 58.21
CA THR A 1119 -33.21 -8.55 57.58
C THR A 1119 -34.60 -7.94 57.76
N SER A 1120 -34.71 -6.78 58.40
CA SER A 1120 -35.98 -6.06 58.56
C SER A 1120 -35.79 -4.57 58.71
N TYR A 1121 -36.82 -3.81 58.34
CA TYR A 1121 -36.80 -2.35 58.42
C TYR A 1121 -38.21 -1.78 58.60
N THR A 1122 -38.34 -0.65 59.29
CA THR A 1122 -39.63 0.03 59.46
C THR A 1122 -39.63 1.35 58.70
N VAL A 1123 -40.42 1.39 57.62
CA VAL A 1123 -40.71 2.62 56.88
C VAL A 1123 -41.73 3.43 57.69
N ARG A 1124 -41.38 4.69 58.03
CA ARG A 1124 -42.20 5.60 58.83
C ARG A 1124 -42.71 6.77 57.98
N ASP A 1125 -43.58 7.59 58.56
CA ASP A 1125 -44.11 8.82 57.97
C ASP A 1125 -44.88 8.59 56.65
N LEU A 1126 -45.57 7.44 56.56
CA LEU A 1126 -46.49 7.15 55.47
C LEU A 1126 -47.83 7.86 55.70
N LEU A 1127 -48.53 8.17 54.61
CA LEU A 1127 -49.86 8.77 54.65
C LEU A 1127 -50.93 7.66 54.71
N PRO A 1128 -52.00 7.81 55.53
CA PRO A 1128 -53.09 6.84 55.61
C PRO A 1128 -53.82 6.65 54.28
N GLY A 1129 -54.26 5.42 53.98
CA GLY A 1129 -55.07 5.09 52.80
C GLY A 1129 -54.35 5.22 51.46
N ARG A 1130 -53.01 5.24 51.43
CA ARG A 1130 -52.21 5.41 50.20
C ARG A 1130 -51.46 4.13 49.82
N ARG A 1131 -51.30 3.92 48.51
CA ARG A 1131 -50.52 2.83 47.93
C ARG A 1131 -49.05 3.23 47.80
N TYR A 1132 -48.15 2.35 48.20
CA TYR A 1132 -46.71 2.50 48.10
C TYR A 1132 -46.08 1.28 47.43
N GLN A 1133 -45.06 1.51 46.60
CA GLN A 1133 -44.16 0.47 46.11
C GLN A 1133 -42.83 0.61 46.85
N LEU A 1134 -42.56 -0.37 47.71
CA LEU A 1134 -41.29 -0.49 48.42
C LEU A 1134 -40.33 -1.31 47.56
N SER A 1135 -39.05 -0.94 47.56
CA SER A 1135 -38.02 -1.81 47.02
C SER A 1135 -36.80 -1.88 47.93
N VAL A 1136 -36.20 -3.07 48.03
CA VAL A 1136 -34.97 -3.30 48.78
C VAL A 1136 -33.90 -3.80 47.83
N THR A 1137 -32.76 -3.12 47.83
CA THR A 1137 -31.60 -3.44 46.99
C THR A 1137 -30.41 -3.77 47.89
N ALA A 1138 -29.77 -4.91 47.67
CA ALA A 1138 -28.55 -5.30 48.39
C ALA A 1138 -27.33 -4.58 47.80
N VAL A 1139 -26.40 -4.18 48.68
CA VAL A 1139 -25.16 -3.48 48.31
C VAL A 1139 -23.95 -4.28 48.77
N GLN A 1140 -23.00 -4.51 47.86
CA GLN A 1140 -21.72 -5.17 48.13
C GLN A 1140 -20.56 -4.24 47.77
N SER A 1141 -19.52 -4.21 48.60
CA SER A 1141 -18.32 -3.43 48.33
C SER A 1141 -17.38 -4.18 47.38
N ALA A 1142 -16.87 -3.50 46.34
CA ALA A 1142 -15.92 -4.06 45.38
C ALA A 1142 -14.85 -3.04 45.00
N GLU A 1143 -13.63 -3.20 45.52
CA GLU A 1143 -12.39 -2.50 45.14
C GLU A 1143 -12.54 -1.05 44.59
N GLY A 1144 -13.26 -0.19 45.32
CA GLY A 1144 -13.46 1.22 44.98
C GLY A 1144 -14.86 1.62 44.49
N ASP A 1145 -15.74 0.65 44.21
CA ASP A 1145 -17.13 0.86 43.77
C ASP A 1145 -18.16 0.06 44.61
N GLN A 1146 -19.43 0.50 44.57
CA GLN A 1146 -20.57 -0.20 45.19
C GLN A 1146 -21.37 -0.98 44.16
N LEU A 1147 -21.46 -2.31 44.36
CA LEU A 1147 -22.27 -3.20 43.53
C LEU A 1147 -23.69 -3.29 44.08
N HIS A 1148 -24.67 -2.94 43.25
CA HIS A 1148 -26.10 -3.00 43.60
C HIS A 1148 -26.76 -4.22 42.93
N SER A 1149 -27.56 -4.96 43.71
CA SER A 1149 -28.45 -5.99 43.18
C SER A 1149 -29.59 -5.38 42.36
N GLU A 1150 -30.34 -6.23 41.65
CA GLU A 1150 -31.69 -5.84 41.24
C GLU A 1150 -32.56 -5.54 42.47
N PRO A 1151 -33.56 -4.64 42.37
CA PRO A 1151 -34.46 -4.33 43.47
C PRO A 1151 -35.50 -5.44 43.69
N ALA A 1152 -35.62 -5.95 44.92
CA ALA A 1152 -36.78 -6.73 45.34
C ALA A 1152 -37.95 -5.78 45.60
N HIS A 1153 -39.13 -6.03 45.00
CA HIS A 1153 -40.28 -5.14 45.09
C HIS A 1153 -41.39 -5.68 46.00
N LEU A 1154 -42.07 -4.78 46.71
CA LEU A 1154 -43.22 -5.08 47.55
C LEU A 1154 -44.24 -3.93 47.47
N TYR A 1155 -45.50 -4.26 47.19
CA TYR A 1155 -46.59 -3.28 47.16
C TYR A 1155 -47.40 -3.34 48.44
N ILE A 1156 -47.67 -2.19 49.05
CA ILE A 1156 -48.47 -2.06 50.28
C ILE A 1156 -49.51 -0.95 50.16
N ILE A 1157 -50.56 -1.03 50.97
CA ILE A 1157 -51.56 0.03 51.16
C ILE A 1157 -51.68 0.28 52.67
N THR A 1158 -51.53 1.53 53.11
CA THR A 1158 -51.66 1.91 54.52
C THR A 1158 -53.12 1.93 54.98
N CYS A 1159 -53.39 1.55 56.23
CA CYS A 1159 -54.75 1.54 56.77
C CYS A 1159 -55.36 2.95 56.79
N SER A 1160 -56.65 3.09 56.46
CA SER A 1160 -57.39 4.33 56.67
C SER A 1160 -57.57 4.59 58.18
N ARG A 1161 -57.50 5.86 58.61
CA ARG A 1161 -57.92 6.23 59.98
C ARG A 1161 -59.42 5.95 60.12
N SER A 1162 -59.79 4.85 60.78
CA SER A 1162 -61.15 4.63 61.22
C SER A 1162 -61.48 5.61 62.34
N LEU A 1163 -62.36 6.56 62.05
CA LEU A 1163 -63.09 7.34 63.06
C LEU A 1163 -64.07 6.38 63.74
N TRP A 1164 -63.68 5.78 64.86
CA TRP A 1164 -64.66 5.21 65.80
C TRP A 1164 -64.25 5.56 67.23
N THR A 1165 -65.20 6.26 67.84
CA THR A 1165 -65.33 6.69 69.22
C THR A 1165 -65.22 5.54 70.21
N ALA A 1166 -64.70 5.86 71.39
CA ALA A 1166 -64.74 5.01 72.57
C ALA A 1166 -66.20 4.74 73.00
N GLU A 1167 -66.54 3.48 73.23
CA GLU A 1167 -67.52 3.02 74.22
C GLU A 1167 -67.42 1.48 74.38
N GLY A 1168 -67.28 1.02 75.63
CA GLY A 1168 -67.81 -0.28 76.07
C GLY A 1168 -66.85 -1.47 76.20
N GLU A 1169 -66.37 -1.66 77.43
CA GLU A 1169 -65.89 -2.90 78.13
C GLU A 1169 -64.68 -3.70 77.64
#